data_AF-A0A2A6R377-F1
#
_entry.id   AF-A0A2A6R377-F1
#
_cell.length_a   1.000
_cell.length_b   1.000
_cell.length_c   1.000
_cell.angle_alpha   90.00
_cell.angle_beta   90.00
_cell.angle_gamma   90.00
#
_symmetry.space_group_name_H-M   'P 1'
#
loop_
_entity.id
_entity.type
_entity.pdbx_description
1 polymer ?
#
loop_
_entity_poly.entity_id
_entity_poly.type
_entity_poly.pdbx_seq_one_letter_code
_entity_poly.pdbx_strand_id
1 'polypeptide(L)'
;MKSSLVAISAAAVVATLVTGLKDRATLQERFGIPAVKPAPELMMMGRIKPSDASAGNSDFNAEAVADKIEAITSPQPPAPDTPEPNVAREPSAAAQPEAPQTAGEPAPVPPAIVAEPPAPQQAAARPQPDVDESALRYFASRGDKVRLQAEISRLQALYPNWVPPADPLAVPQNGDKQLEAMWKLYSDGRYAELRKAIADRQAADAGWQPPTDLLDRLDVAEARARLINASDLKQYATVVDIGAATPSLLTCSEVDVLWRVAEAFVRTERSQRGQDAYAYILKNCGDPAERRATVEKASTLLDYQPMQALLALEKPAADGSREFDAIRDNLARRFVAESNEDPKLAIAPSYIARLEKLAESEGLASDALLLGWYQLRRNNPADAEKWFRAARAKEETAVASQGLALALISRRAPQEAEDVMFRWRADSDDATSTYLAATANLMALQPPADLTEEVLHRVAAEVIARKYVPTAQQFGWYARSLNQFQTAARWFETALAWKPDDEPSAYGLAVTREQLNDSKGVLDLQRAWAGRSARIANLEDTLVSNAGAQPAKPPLAPQQPAQPAEPPQPPAASTQPEPEVSVRVARPAMQTVAVERGPRRARGCSTTIDAGQLGPSEALSRGWCLMEINRPMEAIRAFETALQSPVRKIREDAAYGQSLAYLRAGLSSNAAVAATKAPQSRQRAAELQVAILADRALQAFDAGRYRETLIYLDQRAQLQQERIDLMVLRGYSYLNLKMYDDAGRIFEAAAATGNRDATRGLADLRKITHPDVND
;
A
#
# COMPACT_ATOMS: atom_id res chain seq x y z
N MET A 1 -40.04 29.97 -44.88
CA MET A 1 -40.31 30.55 -43.54
C MET A 1 -40.08 29.44 -42.51
N LYS A 2 -39.25 29.68 -41.47
CA LYS A 2 -38.98 28.79 -40.29
C LYS A 2 -38.60 27.32 -40.65
N SER A 3 -37.31 26.99 -40.81
CA SER A 3 -36.34 26.60 -39.75
C SER A 3 -36.81 25.34 -38.99
N SER A 4 -36.24 24.13 -39.15
CA SER A 4 -34.84 23.64 -39.05
C SER A 4 -34.24 23.64 -37.64
N LEU A 5 -33.61 22.50 -37.31
CA LEU A 5 -32.74 22.12 -36.17
C LEU A 5 -33.39 21.26 -35.07
N VAL A 6 -33.06 19.96 -35.11
CA VAL A 6 -32.98 19.08 -33.92
C VAL A 6 -31.62 18.39 -33.96
N ALA A 7 -30.70 18.93 -33.16
CA ALA A 7 -29.43 18.32 -32.79
C ALA A 7 -28.99 18.89 -31.44
N ILE A 8 -28.14 18.14 -30.72
CA ILE A 8 -27.50 18.52 -29.44
C ILE A 8 -28.43 18.51 -28.22
N SER A 9 -28.19 17.56 -27.29
CA SER A 9 -28.08 17.80 -25.83
C SER A 9 -27.80 16.50 -25.06
N ALA A 10 -26.61 15.91 -25.28
CA ALA A 10 -26.06 14.85 -24.42
C ALA A 10 -24.87 15.41 -23.61
N ALA A 11 -25.13 16.46 -22.82
CA ALA A 11 -24.10 17.21 -22.09
C ALA A 11 -24.67 17.91 -20.84
N ALA A 12 -25.13 17.14 -19.84
CA ALA A 12 -25.64 17.69 -18.58
C ALA A 12 -25.17 16.96 -17.31
N VAL A 13 -24.79 15.68 -17.37
CA VAL A 13 -24.45 14.87 -16.18
C VAL A 13 -22.96 14.91 -15.80
N VAL A 14 -22.08 15.42 -16.67
CA VAL A 14 -20.64 15.56 -16.40
C VAL A 14 -20.30 16.89 -15.68
N ALA A 15 -21.19 17.88 -15.72
CA ALA A 15 -20.90 19.24 -15.23
C ALA A 15 -20.78 19.37 -13.69
N THR A 16 -21.48 18.53 -12.92
CA THR A 16 -21.52 18.61 -11.44
C THR A 16 -20.32 17.96 -10.76
N LEU A 17 -19.68 16.97 -11.40
CA LEU A 17 -18.45 16.34 -10.89
C LEU A 17 -17.21 17.24 -11.08
N VAL A 18 -17.16 18.00 -12.18
CA VAL A 18 -16.04 18.92 -12.47
C VAL A 18 -16.00 20.10 -11.48
N THR A 19 -17.14 20.56 -10.96
CA THR A 19 -17.18 21.60 -9.93
C THR A 19 -16.59 21.17 -8.59
N GLY A 20 -16.77 19.90 -8.18
CA GLY A 20 -16.21 19.40 -6.91
C GLY A 20 -14.69 19.23 -6.93
N LEU A 21 -14.11 18.90 -8.08
CA LEU A 21 -12.65 18.79 -8.26
C LEU A 21 -11.97 20.17 -8.28
N LYS A 22 -12.66 21.20 -8.80
CA LYS A 22 -12.13 22.57 -8.90
C LYS A 22 -11.95 23.23 -7.53
N ASP A 23 -12.90 23.05 -6.60
CA ASP A 23 -12.75 23.55 -5.22
C ASP A 23 -11.58 22.87 -4.49
N ARG A 24 -11.33 21.57 -4.76
CA ARG A 24 -10.22 20.80 -4.14
C ARG A 24 -8.84 21.36 -4.48
N ALA A 25 -8.59 21.70 -5.75
CA ALA A 25 -7.34 22.33 -6.18
C ALA A 25 -7.13 23.72 -5.53
N THR A 26 -8.19 24.54 -5.45
CA THR A 26 -8.12 25.87 -4.83
C THR A 26 -7.94 25.85 -3.30
N LEU A 27 -8.18 24.71 -2.65
CA LEU A 27 -7.85 24.50 -1.24
C LEU A 27 -6.36 24.12 -1.08
N GLN A 28 -5.85 23.17 -1.88
CA GLN A 28 -4.44 22.75 -1.83
C GLN A 28 -3.46 23.91 -2.08
N GLU A 29 -3.77 24.77 -3.06
CA GLU A 29 -2.94 25.93 -3.41
C GLU A 29 -2.90 27.01 -2.30
N ARG A 30 -3.92 27.07 -1.42
CA ARG A 30 -4.01 28.05 -0.32
C ARG A 30 -3.35 27.63 0.98
N PHE A 31 -3.04 26.34 1.16
CA PHE A 31 -2.42 25.82 2.38
C PHE A 31 -0.93 25.43 2.23
N GLY A 32 -0.34 25.64 1.05
CA GLY A 32 1.12 25.55 0.88
C GLY A 32 1.69 24.12 0.92
N ILE A 33 0.93 23.14 0.42
CA ILE A 33 1.34 21.73 0.34
C ILE A 33 1.69 21.41 -1.13
N PRO A 34 2.81 20.70 -1.42
CA PRO A 34 3.14 20.30 -2.79
C PRO A 34 2.12 19.29 -3.32
N ALA A 35 1.62 19.53 -4.54
CA ALA A 35 0.58 18.69 -5.15
C ALA A 35 1.09 17.27 -5.46
N VAL A 36 0.48 16.27 -4.83
CA VAL A 36 0.46 14.90 -5.35
C VAL A 36 -0.74 14.81 -6.29
N LYS A 37 -0.49 14.55 -7.59
CA LYS A 37 -1.56 14.33 -8.58
C LYS A 37 -2.38 13.09 -8.22
N PRO A 38 -3.69 13.04 -8.51
CA PRO A 38 -4.40 11.78 -8.56
C PRO A 38 -3.78 10.89 -9.65
N ALA A 39 -3.71 9.57 -9.41
CA ALA A 39 -3.34 8.61 -10.44
C ALA A 39 -4.41 8.58 -11.55
N PRO A 40 -4.03 8.41 -12.82
CA PRO A 40 -4.99 8.32 -13.91
C PRO A 40 -5.87 7.07 -13.79
N GLU A 41 -7.19 7.22 -13.98
CA GLU A 41 -8.12 6.10 -14.10
C GLU A 41 -7.82 5.26 -15.34
N LEU A 42 -7.24 4.07 -15.13
CA LEU A 42 -7.22 3.00 -16.14
C LEU A 42 -8.60 2.32 -16.22
N MET A 43 -9.53 2.97 -16.90
CA MET A 43 -10.72 2.34 -17.48
C MET A 43 -10.32 1.70 -18.82
N MET A 44 -10.51 0.40 -19.10
CA MET A 44 -11.05 -0.71 -18.32
C MET A 44 -10.32 -2.01 -18.68
N MET A 45 -10.13 -2.92 -17.71
CA MET A 45 -10.49 -4.34 -17.89
C MET A 45 -10.86 -4.99 -16.54
N GLY A 46 -12.17 -5.10 -16.31
CA GLY A 46 -12.77 -6.21 -15.57
C GLY A 46 -12.51 -6.35 -14.06
N ARG A 47 -13.20 -5.57 -13.22
CA ARG A 47 -13.91 -6.15 -12.05
C ARG A 47 -14.99 -5.25 -11.45
N ILE A 48 -16.24 -5.69 -11.54
CA ILE A 48 -17.37 -5.08 -10.84
C ILE A 48 -17.38 -5.55 -9.39
N LYS A 49 -17.15 -4.64 -8.44
CA LYS A 49 -17.51 -4.86 -7.03
C LYS A 49 -18.27 -3.66 -6.46
N PRO A 50 -19.59 -3.76 -6.24
CA PRO A 50 -20.31 -2.81 -5.43
C PRO A 50 -19.87 -2.96 -3.97
N SER A 51 -19.76 -1.83 -3.27
CA SER A 51 -19.93 -1.81 -1.82
C SER A 51 -21.41 -1.91 -1.48
N ASP A 52 -21.74 -2.60 -0.40
CA ASP A 52 -22.37 -1.95 0.76
C ASP A 52 -22.58 -3.01 1.86
N ALA A 53 -22.30 -2.64 3.10
CA ALA A 53 -22.54 -3.46 4.27
C ALA A 53 -22.98 -2.56 5.43
N SER A 54 -24.09 -2.88 6.09
CA SER A 54 -24.45 -2.27 7.37
C SER A 54 -25.35 -3.16 8.23
N ALA A 55 -25.13 -3.00 9.54
CA ALA A 55 -26.01 -3.25 10.68
C ALA A 55 -25.94 -4.61 11.41
N GLY A 56 -25.74 -4.54 12.74
CA GLY A 56 -26.02 -5.62 13.70
C GLY A 56 -24.97 -5.79 14.81
N ASN A 57 -25.18 -5.16 15.98
CA ASN A 57 -24.38 -5.41 17.19
C ASN A 57 -24.79 -6.74 17.86
N SER A 58 -23.86 -7.45 18.51
CA SER A 58 -23.83 -7.60 19.99
C SER A 58 -22.71 -8.53 20.47
N ASP A 59 -21.89 -8.02 21.40
CA ASP A 59 -21.15 -8.69 22.47
C ASP A 59 -20.66 -10.14 22.28
N PHE A 60 -19.35 -10.30 22.09
CA PHE A 60 -18.65 -11.54 22.41
C PHE A 60 -17.41 -11.23 23.26
N ASN A 61 -17.35 -11.83 24.46
CA ASN A 61 -16.39 -11.46 25.49
C ASN A 61 -15.05 -12.19 25.30
N ALA A 62 -14.09 -11.53 24.66
CA ALA A 62 -12.90 -12.16 24.08
C ALA A 62 -11.91 -12.75 25.11
N GLU A 63 -11.88 -12.24 26.34
CA GLU A 63 -10.90 -12.63 27.36
C GLU A 63 -11.21 -14.04 27.93
N ALA A 64 -12.49 -14.40 28.08
CA ALA A 64 -12.90 -15.70 28.62
C ALA A 64 -12.63 -16.90 27.67
N VAL A 65 -12.30 -16.64 26.41
CA VAL A 65 -11.93 -17.66 25.41
C VAL A 65 -10.40 -17.74 25.23
N ALA A 66 -9.67 -16.66 25.49
CA ALA A 66 -8.21 -16.67 25.50
C ALA A 66 -7.63 -17.54 26.63
N ASP A 67 -8.12 -17.35 27.87
CA ASP A 67 -7.62 -18.04 29.07
C ASP A 67 -7.77 -19.59 29.01
N LYS A 68 -8.68 -20.11 28.17
CA LYS A 68 -8.89 -21.55 27.97
C LYS A 68 -8.11 -22.17 26.81
N ILE A 69 -7.47 -21.36 25.96
CA ILE A 69 -6.70 -21.82 24.80
C ILE A 69 -5.19 -21.78 25.08
N GLU A 70 -4.70 -20.83 25.89
CA GLU A 70 -3.30 -20.82 26.35
C GLU A 70 -2.96 -22.03 27.25
N ALA A 71 -3.91 -22.51 28.05
CA ALA A 71 -3.70 -23.63 28.98
C ALA A 71 -3.48 -25.02 28.33
N ILE A 72 -3.60 -25.13 26.99
CA ILE A 72 -3.51 -26.40 26.25
C ILE A 72 -2.26 -26.47 25.35
N THR A 73 -1.54 -25.34 25.16
CA THR A 73 -0.62 -25.20 24.01
C THR A 73 0.77 -24.63 24.33
N SER A 74 1.40 -25.01 25.45
CA SER A 74 2.81 -24.69 25.73
C SER A 74 3.53 -25.70 26.64
N PRO A 75 4.61 -26.36 26.18
CA PRO A 75 5.63 -26.99 27.02
C PRO A 75 6.80 -26.03 27.29
N GLN A 76 7.26 -25.93 28.54
CA GLN A 76 8.37 -25.05 28.95
C GLN A 76 9.74 -25.79 28.89
N PRO A 77 10.85 -25.12 28.49
CA PRO A 77 12.17 -25.76 28.35
C PRO A 77 13.06 -25.65 29.60
N PRO A 78 14.09 -26.53 29.75
CA PRO A 78 15.24 -26.30 30.63
C PRO A 78 16.45 -25.65 29.90
N ALA A 79 17.41 -25.14 30.67
CA ALA A 79 18.39 -24.10 30.31
C ALA A 79 19.87 -24.58 30.19
N PRO A 80 20.85 -23.73 29.80
CA PRO A 80 22.29 -24.04 29.78
C PRO A 80 23.08 -23.57 31.04
N ASP A 81 24.33 -24.06 31.16
CA ASP A 81 25.07 -24.34 32.42
C ASP A 81 26.05 -23.29 33.00
N THR A 82 26.52 -23.55 34.24
CA THR A 82 27.96 -23.62 34.70
C THR A 82 28.07 -23.73 36.25
N PRO A 83 29.18 -24.19 36.88
CA PRO A 83 30.03 -25.37 36.59
C PRO A 83 30.40 -26.27 37.83
N GLU A 84 30.72 -27.55 37.56
CA GLU A 84 31.62 -28.57 38.20
C GLU A 84 32.27 -28.42 39.61
N PRO A 85 32.65 -29.53 40.34
CA PRO A 85 33.64 -30.52 39.84
C PRO A 85 33.62 -32.02 40.31
N ASN A 86 34.31 -32.86 39.50
CA ASN A 86 35.03 -34.13 39.82
C ASN A 86 34.20 -35.40 40.21
N VAL A 87 34.52 -36.65 39.80
CA VAL A 87 35.82 -37.35 39.62
C VAL A 87 35.83 -38.43 38.50
N ALA A 88 36.85 -38.37 37.62
CA ALA A 88 37.64 -39.42 36.92
C ALA A 88 37.09 -40.69 36.19
N ARG A 89 37.65 -40.87 34.96
CA ARG A 89 38.14 -42.10 34.27
C ARG A 89 37.19 -43.09 33.54
N GLU A 90 37.03 -42.84 32.22
CA GLU A 90 37.54 -43.65 31.07
C GLU A 90 37.82 -45.18 31.18
N PRO A 91 37.80 -45.94 30.05
CA PRO A 91 37.09 -45.71 28.76
C PRO A 91 36.56 -46.98 28.01
N SER A 92 35.83 -46.70 26.90
CA SER A 92 35.88 -47.42 25.61
C SER A 92 34.85 -48.51 25.25
N ALA A 93 34.68 -48.64 23.92
CA ALA A 93 33.94 -49.60 23.10
C ALA A 93 32.39 -49.53 23.11
N ALA A 94 31.80 -49.76 21.93
CA ALA A 94 30.43 -49.38 21.59
C ALA A 94 29.57 -50.54 21.04
N ALA A 95 28.27 -50.23 20.96
CA ALA A 95 27.23 -50.81 20.09
C ALA A 95 26.39 -52.01 20.58
N GLN A 96 25.07 -51.75 20.63
CA GLN A 96 23.93 -52.69 20.65
C GLN A 96 23.75 -53.51 21.96
N PRO A 97 22.49 -53.71 22.44
CA PRO A 97 21.54 -54.62 21.79
C PRO A 97 20.05 -54.21 21.82
N GLU A 98 19.23 -55.11 21.26
CA GLU A 98 17.77 -55.11 21.15
C GLU A 98 17.15 -56.17 22.11
N ALA A 99 15.84 -56.07 22.39
CA ALA A 99 14.99 -56.97 23.18
C ALA A 99 15.26 -57.04 24.72
N PRO A 100 14.22 -57.37 25.52
CA PRO A 100 14.05 -58.79 25.89
C PRO A 100 12.60 -59.30 26.03
N GLN A 101 12.44 -60.63 25.87
CA GLN A 101 11.38 -61.46 26.46
C GLN A 101 11.95 -62.15 27.73
N THR A 102 11.17 -62.72 28.66
CA THR A 102 10.73 -64.14 28.60
C THR A 102 9.99 -64.59 29.87
N ALA A 103 9.07 -65.55 29.70
CA ALA A 103 8.68 -66.70 30.58
C ALA A 103 7.20 -67.05 30.34
N GLY A 104 6.74 -68.29 30.16
CA GLY A 104 7.38 -69.61 30.03
C GLY A 104 6.34 -70.67 29.58
N GLU A 105 6.77 -71.82 29.07
CA GLU A 105 5.94 -72.83 28.35
C GLU A 105 5.08 -73.75 29.26
N PRO A 106 4.05 -74.46 28.74
CA PRO A 106 4.31 -75.77 28.07
C PRO A 106 3.41 -76.15 26.87
N ALA A 107 3.93 -77.03 26.01
CA ALA A 107 3.24 -77.73 24.90
C ALA A 107 2.89 -79.21 25.26
N PRO A 108 2.47 -80.11 24.33
CA PRO A 108 1.47 -80.04 23.24
C PRO A 108 0.45 -81.22 23.23
N VAL A 109 -0.71 -81.07 22.56
CA VAL A 109 -1.49 -82.23 22.04
C VAL A 109 -2.28 -81.88 20.75
N PRO A 110 -2.16 -82.68 19.67
CA PRO A 110 -3.09 -82.67 18.52
C PRO A 110 -3.73 -84.07 18.27
N PRO A 111 -4.59 -84.26 17.26
CA PRO A 111 -5.80 -83.50 16.91
C PRO A 111 -7.05 -84.42 16.84
N ALA A 112 -8.24 -83.86 16.62
CA ALA A 112 -9.40 -84.63 16.16
C ALA A 112 -10.14 -83.87 15.05
N ILE A 113 -10.53 -84.59 13.99
CA ILE A 113 -11.21 -84.05 12.80
C ILE A 113 -12.58 -84.74 12.66
N VAL A 114 -13.55 -84.01 12.10
CA VAL A 114 -14.87 -84.45 11.61
C VAL A 114 -15.96 -84.70 12.65
N ALA A 115 -16.94 -83.78 12.69
CA ALA A 115 -18.36 -84.12 12.69
C ALA A 115 -19.13 -83.04 11.92
N GLU A 116 -19.86 -83.44 10.87
CA GLU A 116 -20.86 -82.60 10.18
C GLU A 116 -22.19 -82.54 10.98
N PRO A 117 -23.17 -81.69 10.61
CA PRO A 117 -24.00 -81.01 11.61
C PRO A 117 -25.33 -81.70 11.92
N PRO A 118 -25.93 -81.43 13.10
CA PRO A 118 -27.37 -81.58 13.30
C PRO A 118 -28.14 -80.51 12.53
N ALA A 119 -29.27 -80.88 11.92
CA ALA A 119 -30.19 -79.97 11.26
C ALA A 119 -30.71 -78.86 12.21
N PRO A 120 -31.06 -77.66 11.69
CA PRO A 120 -31.34 -76.50 12.53
C PRO A 120 -32.62 -76.67 13.34
N GLN A 121 -32.51 -76.69 14.66
CA GLN A 121 -33.62 -76.29 15.51
C GLN A 121 -33.84 -74.79 15.29
N GLN A 122 -35.07 -74.44 14.87
CA GLN A 122 -35.52 -73.07 14.71
C GLN A 122 -35.59 -72.39 16.09
N ALA A 123 -34.45 -71.88 16.56
CA ALA A 123 -34.43 -70.87 17.59
C ALA A 123 -35.20 -69.66 17.04
N ALA A 124 -36.38 -69.39 17.59
CA ALA A 124 -37.21 -68.27 17.18
C ALA A 124 -36.37 -67.00 17.17
N ALA A 125 -36.27 -66.38 15.98
CA ALA A 125 -35.50 -65.16 15.82
C ALA A 125 -36.05 -64.12 16.80
N ARG A 126 -35.22 -63.68 17.75
CA ARG A 126 -35.45 -62.40 18.42
C ARG A 126 -35.47 -61.36 17.29
N PRO A 127 -36.48 -60.47 17.22
CA PRO A 127 -36.54 -59.50 16.15
C PRO A 127 -35.22 -58.72 16.13
N GLN A 128 -34.51 -58.80 15.00
CA GLN A 128 -33.41 -57.87 14.75
C GLN A 128 -34.02 -56.45 14.74
N PRO A 129 -33.29 -55.42 15.22
CA PRO A 129 -33.72 -54.06 15.00
C PRO A 129 -33.89 -53.85 13.49
N ASP A 130 -34.96 -53.16 13.10
CA ASP A 130 -35.25 -52.87 11.70
C ASP A 130 -34.17 -51.89 11.21
N VAL A 131 -33.17 -52.41 10.47
CA VAL A 131 -32.02 -51.62 10.02
C VAL A 131 -32.45 -50.79 8.82
N ASP A 132 -32.33 -49.46 8.91
CA ASP A 132 -32.66 -48.56 7.81
C ASP A 132 -31.63 -48.67 6.67
N GLU A 133 -31.92 -49.55 5.73
CA GLU A 133 -31.16 -49.73 4.49
C GLU A 133 -31.56 -48.73 3.39
N SER A 134 -32.43 -47.74 3.63
CA SER A 134 -32.90 -46.82 2.57
C SER A 134 -31.76 -46.01 1.94
N ALA A 135 -30.83 -45.51 2.75
CA ALA A 135 -29.61 -44.83 2.29
C ALA A 135 -28.72 -45.77 1.46
N LEU A 136 -28.58 -47.03 1.90
CA LEU A 136 -27.84 -48.08 1.20
C LEU A 136 -28.42 -48.36 -0.20
N ARG A 137 -29.73 -48.58 -0.29
CA ARG A 137 -30.44 -48.77 -1.57
C ARG A 137 -30.35 -47.54 -2.46
N TYR A 138 -30.43 -46.34 -1.88
CA TYR A 138 -30.27 -45.09 -2.62
C TYR A 138 -28.89 -45.01 -3.31
N PHE A 139 -27.78 -45.25 -2.59
CA PHE A 139 -26.45 -45.25 -3.20
C PHE A 139 -26.26 -46.37 -4.23
N ALA A 140 -26.83 -47.55 -3.98
CA ALA A 140 -26.85 -48.64 -4.96
C ALA A 140 -27.59 -48.24 -6.25
N SER A 141 -28.74 -47.57 -6.13
CA SER A 141 -29.59 -47.19 -7.27
C SER A 141 -28.95 -46.15 -8.20
N ARG A 142 -28.06 -45.31 -7.67
CA ARG A 142 -27.21 -44.39 -8.46
C ARG A 142 -25.90 -45.01 -8.95
N GLY A 143 -25.58 -46.24 -8.56
CA GLY A 143 -24.29 -46.87 -8.86
C GLY A 143 -23.08 -46.22 -8.16
N ASP A 144 -23.31 -45.43 -7.11
CA ASP A 144 -22.26 -44.73 -6.36
C ASP A 144 -21.55 -45.71 -5.40
N LYS A 145 -20.68 -46.55 -5.98
CA LYS A 145 -20.00 -47.66 -5.27
C LYS A 145 -19.18 -47.18 -4.06
N VAL A 146 -18.64 -45.96 -4.10
CA VAL A 146 -17.84 -45.40 -3.01
C VAL A 146 -18.73 -45.04 -1.83
N ARG A 147 -19.85 -44.32 -2.07
CA ARG A 147 -20.79 -44.01 -0.99
C ARG A 147 -21.57 -45.22 -0.50
N LEU A 148 -21.89 -46.16 -1.39
CA LEU A 148 -22.48 -47.45 -1.03
C LEU A 148 -21.58 -48.19 -0.03
N GLN A 149 -20.29 -48.33 -0.33
CA GLN A 149 -19.35 -49.01 0.56
C GLN A 149 -19.15 -48.26 1.89
N ALA A 150 -19.17 -46.92 1.88
CA ALA A 150 -19.11 -46.13 3.10
C ALA A 150 -20.35 -46.34 3.99
N GLU A 151 -21.55 -46.42 3.41
CA GLU A 151 -22.78 -46.71 4.16
C GLU A 151 -22.80 -48.15 4.68
N ILE A 152 -22.31 -49.13 3.91
CA ILE A 152 -22.09 -50.51 4.39
C ILE A 152 -21.21 -50.51 5.65
N SER A 153 -20.04 -49.87 5.59
CA SER A 153 -19.10 -49.86 6.71
C SER A 153 -19.65 -49.13 7.94
N ARG A 154 -20.48 -48.09 7.75
CA ARG A 154 -21.16 -47.39 8.84
C ARG A 154 -22.29 -48.22 9.46
N LEU A 155 -23.12 -48.88 8.65
CA LEU A 155 -24.16 -49.79 9.13
C LEU A 155 -23.56 -50.98 9.88
N GLN A 156 -22.43 -51.54 9.42
CA GLN A 156 -21.68 -52.57 10.15
C GLN A 156 -21.10 -52.07 11.48
N ALA A 157 -20.65 -50.81 11.55
CA ALA A 157 -20.15 -50.22 12.80
C ALA A 157 -21.26 -49.93 13.82
N LEU A 158 -22.47 -49.56 13.35
CA LEU A 158 -23.65 -49.33 14.19
C LEU A 158 -24.34 -50.63 14.61
N TYR A 159 -24.34 -51.64 13.73
CA TYR A 159 -25.01 -52.92 13.90
C TYR A 159 -24.05 -54.08 13.61
N PRO A 160 -23.20 -54.51 14.58
CA PRO A 160 -22.16 -55.53 14.35
C PRO A 160 -22.65 -56.91 13.90
N ASN A 161 -23.96 -57.19 14.06
CA ASN A 161 -24.61 -58.44 13.65
C ASN A 161 -25.40 -58.30 12.32
N TRP A 162 -25.41 -57.12 11.70
CA TRP A 162 -26.05 -56.88 10.40
C TRP A 162 -25.11 -57.29 9.26
N VAL A 163 -25.66 -57.94 8.24
CA VAL A 163 -24.92 -58.42 7.07
C VAL A 163 -25.47 -57.71 5.84
N PRO A 164 -24.64 -57.09 4.99
CA PRO A 164 -25.11 -56.38 3.81
C PRO A 164 -25.92 -57.27 2.86
N PRO A 165 -27.07 -56.81 2.33
CA PRO A 165 -27.84 -57.53 1.32
C PRO A 165 -26.99 -57.90 0.11
N ALA A 166 -27.13 -59.14 -0.36
CA ALA A 166 -26.42 -59.65 -1.54
C ALA A 166 -26.82 -58.92 -2.85
N ASP A 167 -28.03 -58.38 -2.89
CA ASP A 167 -28.47 -57.43 -3.90
C ASP A 167 -29.07 -56.18 -3.20
N PRO A 168 -28.30 -55.07 -3.09
CA PRO A 168 -28.78 -53.80 -2.54
C PRO A 168 -29.88 -53.11 -3.37
N LEU A 169 -30.32 -53.68 -4.50
CA LEU A 169 -31.45 -53.19 -5.30
C LEU A 169 -32.69 -54.10 -5.19
N ALA A 170 -32.60 -55.23 -4.48
CA ALA A 170 -33.74 -56.11 -4.27
C ALA A 170 -34.83 -55.39 -3.47
N VAL A 171 -36.01 -55.24 -4.07
CA VAL A 171 -37.15 -54.52 -3.46
C VAL A 171 -37.64 -55.29 -2.22
N PRO A 172 -37.54 -54.75 -1.00
CA PRO A 172 -38.13 -55.37 0.17
C PRO A 172 -39.65 -55.24 0.10
N GLN A 173 -40.38 -56.30 0.44
CA GLN A 173 -41.85 -56.28 0.49
C GLN A 173 -42.39 -55.21 1.48
N ASN A 174 -41.56 -54.79 2.45
CA ASN A 174 -41.87 -53.79 3.49
C ASN A 174 -41.07 -52.47 3.31
N GLY A 175 -40.56 -52.15 2.11
CA GLY A 175 -39.78 -50.93 1.88
C GLY A 175 -40.57 -49.63 2.06
N ASP A 176 -40.02 -48.68 2.82
CA ASP A 176 -40.60 -47.36 3.07
C ASP A 176 -40.52 -46.44 1.84
N LYS A 177 -41.58 -46.46 1.03
CA LYS A 177 -41.70 -45.64 -0.19
C LYS A 177 -41.71 -44.13 0.06
N GLN A 178 -42.11 -43.67 1.26
CA GLN A 178 -42.08 -42.24 1.58
C GLN A 178 -40.65 -41.78 1.85
N LEU A 179 -39.86 -42.60 2.57
CA LEU A 179 -38.44 -42.35 2.82
C LEU A 179 -37.61 -42.45 1.53
N GLU A 180 -37.91 -43.40 0.63
CA GLU A 180 -37.27 -43.46 -0.70
C GLU A 180 -37.58 -42.21 -1.56
N ALA A 181 -38.79 -41.65 -1.46
CA ALA A 181 -39.13 -40.38 -2.09
C ALA A 181 -38.39 -39.17 -1.46
N MET A 182 -38.16 -39.19 -0.14
CA MET A 182 -37.35 -38.19 0.56
C MET A 182 -35.89 -38.22 0.10
N TRP A 183 -35.28 -39.41 0.00
CA TRP A 183 -33.93 -39.57 -0.57
C TRP A 183 -33.84 -39.09 -2.01
N LYS A 184 -34.91 -39.26 -2.81
CA LYS A 184 -34.96 -38.69 -4.16
C LYS A 184 -34.95 -37.16 -4.14
N LEU A 185 -35.75 -36.52 -3.28
CA LEU A 185 -35.75 -35.05 -3.11
C LEU A 185 -34.38 -34.50 -2.68
N TYR A 186 -33.68 -35.21 -1.78
CA TYR A 186 -32.28 -34.91 -1.44
C TYR A 186 -31.39 -34.96 -2.69
N SER A 187 -31.53 -36.02 -3.48
CA SER A 187 -30.72 -36.28 -4.68
C SER A 187 -30.95 -35.28 -5.83
N ASP A 188 -32.14 -34.69 -5.87
CA ASP A 188 -32.58 -33.67 -6.82
C ASP A 188 -32.21 -32.25 -6.36
N GLY A 189 -31.59 -32.09 -5.18
CA GLY A 189 -31.25 -30.79 -4.58
C GLY A 189 -32.45 -30.01 -4.00
N ARG A 190 -33.61 -30.66 -3.86
CA ARG A 190 -34.90 -30.04 -3.47
C ARG A 190 -35.05 -30.00 -1.95
N TYR A 191 -34.05 -29.44 -1.26
CA TYR A 191 -33.90 -29.49 0.19
C TYR A 191 -35.09 -28.89 0.96
N ALA A 192 -35.65 -27.77 0.51
CA ALA A 192 -36.84 -27.17 1.13
C ALA A 192 -38.08 -28.08 1.04
N GLU A 193 -38.24 -28.82 -0.05
CA GLU A 193 -39.35 -29.76 -0.22
C GLU A 193 -39.13 -31.04 0.59
N LEU A 194 -37.87 -31.46 0.75
CA LEU A 194 -37.49 -32.54 1.65
C LEU A 194 -37.76 -32.19 3.13
N ARG A 195 -37.36 -30.99 3.59
CA ARG A 195 -37.72 -30.48 4.93
C ARG A 195 -39.23 -30.52 5.16
N LYS A 196 -40.01 -30.08 4.17
CA LYS A 196 -41.47 -30.16 4.21
C LYS A 196 -41.95 -31.60 4.28
N ALA A 197 -41.47 -32.50 3.43
CA ALA A 197 -41.88 -33.91 3.42
C ALA A 197 -41.60 -34.61 4.76
N ILE A 198 -40.46 -34.31 5.39
CA ILE A 198 -40.14 -34.79 6.74
C ILE A 198 -41.15 -34.26 7.77
N ALA A 199 -41.41 -32.94 7.79
CA ALA A 199 -42.35 -32.33 8.74
C ALA A 199 -43.80 -32.81 8.55
N ASP A 200 -44.27 -32.88 7.30
CA ASP A 200 -45.60 -33.39 6.94
C ASP A 200 -45.77 -34.85 7.43
N ARG A 201 -44.73 -35.67 7.33
CA ARG A 201 -44.75 -37.05 7.80
C ARG A 201 -44.69 -37.16 9.32
N GLN A 202 -43.86 -36.38 10.01
CA GLN A 202 -43.84 -36.33 11.49
C GLN A 202 -45.19 -35.87 12.06
N ALA A 203 -45.92 -35.01 11.35
CA ALA A 203 -47.26 -34.59 11.73
C ALA A 203 -48.34 -35.67 11.48
N ALA A 204 -48.16 -36.51 10.45
CA ALA A 204 -49.08 -37.58 10.10
C ALA A 204 -48.86 -38.88 10.90
N ASP A 205 -47.63 -39.17 11.28
CA ASP A 205 -47.21 -40.35 12.05
C ASP A 205 -46.35 -39.94 13.25
N ALA A 206 -46.99 -39.84 14.41
CA ALA A 206 -46.34 -39.48 15.68
C ALA A 206 -45.39 -40.56 16.23
N GLY A 207 -45.42 -41.78 15.67
CA GLY A 207 -44.47 -42.84 15.99
C GLY A 207 -43.20 -42.80 15.12
N TRP A 208 -43.25 -42.09 13.99
CA TRP A 208 -42.12 -41.99 13.06
C TRP A 208 -41.10 -40.95 13.49
N GLN A 209 -39.83 -41.33 13.45
CA GLN A 209 -38.70 -40.42 13.59
C GLN A 209 -37.90 -40.40 12.28
N PRO A 210 -37.52 -39.21 11.76
CA PRO A 210 -36.67 -39.12 10.58
C PRO A 210 -35.30 -39.77 10.84
N PRO A 211 -34.76 -40.56 9.89
CA PRO A 211 -33.42 -41.11 10.02
C PRO A 211 -32.38 -40.02 10.21
N THR A 212 -31.49 -40.20 11.20
CA THR A 212 -30.44 -39.21 11.51
C THR A 212 -29.51 -38.99 10.32
N ASP A 213 -29.20 -40.03 9.53
CA ASP A 213 -28.42 -39.88 8.30
C ASP A 213 -29.02 -38.90 7.29
N LEU A 214 -30.34 -38.97 7.09
CA LEU A 214 -31.05 -38.08 6.18
C LEU A 214 -30.96 -36.63 6.67
N LEU A 215 -31.06 -36.41 7.98
CA LEU A 215 -30.92 -35.09 8.60
C LEU A 215 -29.47 -34.57 8.52
N ASP A 216 -28.48 -35.36 8.93
CA ASP A 216 -27.06 -34.97 8.93
C ASP A 216 -26.59 -34.62 7.51
N ARG A 217 -26.97 -35.42 6.51
CA ARG A 217 -26.64 -35.16 5.10
C ARG A 217 -27.38 -33.93 4.57
N LEU A 218 -28.65 -33.74 4.93
CA LEU A 218 -29.45 -32.57 4.56
C LEU A 218 -28.86 -31.28 5.14
N ASP A 219 -28.48 -31.28 6.42
CA ASP A 219 -27.87 -30.13 7.09
C ASP A 219 -26.57 -29.68 6.40
N VAL A 220 -25.70 -30.64 6.04
CA VAL A 220 -24.45 -30.36 5.31
C VAL A 220 -24.73 -29.88 3.88
N ALA A 221 -25.71 -30.45 3.18
CA ALA A 221 -26.09 -30.04 1.83
C ALA A 221 -26.72 -28.63 1.80
N GLU A 222 -27.58 -28.31 2.77
CA GLU A 222 -28.14 -26.97 2.96
C GLU A 222 -27.08 -25.96 3.41
N ALA A 223 -26.11 -26.36 4.23
CA ALA A 223 -24.95 -25.51 4.58
C ALA A 223 -24.13 -25.19 3.32
N ARG A 224 -23.83 -26.18 2.47
CA ARG A 224 -23.14 -25.98 1.19
C ARG A 224 -23.91 -25.03 0.27
N ALA A 225 -25.21 -25.24 0.09
CA ALA A 225 -26.05 -24.39 -0.75
C ALA A 225 -26.09 -22.94 -0.23
N ARG A 226 -26.23 -22.74 1.09
CA ARG A 226 -26.17 -21.42 1.73
C ARG A 226 -24.81 -20.75 1.60
N LEU A 227 -23.71 -21.49 1.75
CA LEU A 227 -22.34 -20.97 1.60
C LEU A 227 -22.07 -20.49 0.18
N ILE A 228 -22.44 -21.29 -0.82
CA ILE A 228 -22.31 -20.93 -2.24
C ILE A 228 -23.14 -19.68 -2.52
N ASN A 229 -24.42 -19.65 -2.12
CA ASN A 229 -25.29 -18.49 -2.32
C ASN A 229 -24.77 -17.22 -1.62
N ALA A 230 -24.34 -17.32 -0.35
CA ALA A 230 -23.73 -16.21 0.38
C ALA A 230 -22.46 -15.70 -0.33
N SER A 231 -21.65 -16.60 -0.88
CA SER A 231 -20.44 -16.26 -1.64
C SER A 231 -20.76 -15.56 -2.97
N ASP A 232 -21.76 -16.03 -3.72
CA ASP A 232 -22.24 -15.40 -4.95
C ASP A 232 -22.86 -14.02 -4.68
N LEU A 233 -23.56 -13.87 -3.55
CA LEU A 233 -24.09 -12.60 -3.02
C LEU A 233 -23.02 -11.73 -2.33
N LYS A 234 -21.75 -12.13 -2.31
CA LYS A 234 -20.61 -11.40 -1.71
C LYS A 234 -20.73 -11.16 -0.20
N GLN A 235 -21.53 -11.97 0.51
CA GLN A 235 -21.69 -11.99 1.96
C GLN A 235 -20.54 -12.75 2.64
N TYR A 236 -19.31 -12.23 2.50
CA TYR A 236 -18.10 -12.96 2.88
C TYR A 236 -18.01 -13.33 4.37
N ALA A 237 -18.55 -12.52 5.28
CA ALA A 237 -18.62 -12.90 6.71
C ALA A 237 -19.42 -14.20 6.89
N THR A 238 -20.62 -14.25 6.33
CA THR A 238 -21.50 -15.43 6.36
C THR A 238 -20.87 -16.67 5.72
N VAL A 239 -20.04 -16.52 4.67
CA VAL A 239 -19.27 -17.62 4.09
C VAL A 239 -18.25 -18.20 5.08
N VAL A 240 -17.54 -17.33 5.82
CA VAL A 240 -16.60 -17.75 6.87
C VAL A 240 -17.35 -18.42 8.03
N ASP A 241 -18.48 -17.87 8.45
CA ASP A 241 -19.28 -18.39 9.57
C ASP A 241 -19.86 -19.79 9.24
N ILE A 242 -20.44 -19.97 8.05
CA ILE A 242 -20.94 -21.30 7.60
C ILE A 242 -19.77 -22.29 7.45
N GLY A 243 -18.64 -21.86 6.89
CA GLY A 243 -17.45 -22.71 6.75
C GLY A 243 -16.90 -23.17 8.11
N ALA A 244 -16.89 -22.29 9.11
CA ALA A 244 -16.48 -22.62 10.48
C ALA A 244 -17.49 -23.53 11.20
N ALA A 245 -18.79 -23.31 10.97
CA ALA A 245 -19.87 -24.13 11.54
C ALA A 245 -20.01 -25.50 10.88
N THR A 246 -19.48 -25.70 9.66
CA THR A 246 -19.59 -26.97 8.91
C THR A 246 -18.23 -27.47 8.38
N PRO A 247 -17.30 -27.91 9.27
CA PRO A 247 -15.95 -28.33 8.86
C PRO A 247 -15.91 -29.51 7.88
N SER A 248 -16.98 -30.33 7.80
CA SER A 248 -17.11 -31.43 6.83
C SER A 248 -17.11 -30.97 5.36
N LEU A 249 -17.41 -29.69 5.10
CA LEU A 249 -17.31 -29.09 3.77
C LEU A 249 -15.89 -28.63 3.41
N LEU A 250 -14.96 -28.60 4.37
CA LEU A 250 -13.60 -28.09 4.16
C LEU A 250 -12.64 -29.23 3.75
N THR A 251 -12.99 -29.95 2.69
CA THR A 251 -12.30 -31.16 2.23
C THR A 251 -11.89 -31.07 0.76
N CYS A 252 -10.92 -31.88 0.33
CA CYS A 252 -10.49 -31.93 -1.07
C CYS A 252 -11.53 -32.54 -2.05
N SER A 253 -12.69 -33.02 -1.57
CA SER A 253 -13.84 -33.31 -2.43
C SER A 253 -14.73 -32.09 -2.70
N GLU A 254 -14.48 -30.97 -2.01
CA GLU A 254 -15.28 -29.75 -2.02
C GLU A 254 -14.38 -28.51 -2.25
N VAL A 255 -13.44 -28.61 -3.20
CA VAL A 255 -12.42 -27.57 -3.43
C VAL A 255 -13.03 -26.21 -3.80
N ASP A 256 -14.21 -26.15 -4.42
CA ASP A 256 -14.92 -24.87 -4.63
C ASP A 256 -15.33 -24.20 -3.32
N VAL A 257 -15.77 -24.97 -2.30
CA VAL A 257 -16.05 -24.43 -0.98
C VAL A 257 -14.77 -23.90 -0.33
N LEU A 258 -13.66 -24.63 -0.43
CA LEU A 258 -12.35 -24.18 0.07
C LEU A 258 -11.90 -22.88 -0.63
N TRP A 259 -12.08 -22.75 -1.94
CA TRP A 259 -11.79 -21.51 -2.68
C TRP A 259 -12.67 -20.33 -2.25
N ARG A 260 -13.97 -20.56 -2.02
CA ARG A 260 -14.91 -19.52 -1.58
C ARG A 260 -14.62 -19.04 -0.16
N VAL A 261 -14.28 -19.96 0.75
CA VAL A 261 -13.82 -19.65 2.11
C VAL A 261 -12.48 -18.91 2.10
N ALA A 262 -11.55 -19.32 1.23
CA ALA A 262 -10.27 -18.62 1.06
C ALA A 262 -10.45 -17.18 0.53
N GLU A 263 -11.29 -16.97 -0.49
CA GLU A 263 -11.64 -15.60 -0.92
C GLU A 263 -12.30 -14.83 0.23
N ALA A 264 -13.26 -15.43 0.93
CA ALA A 264 -13.98 -14.77 2.00
C ALA A 264 -13.06 -14.30 3.14
N PHE A 265 -12.02 -15.07 3.51
CA PHE A 265 -10.98 -14.58 4.42
C PHE A 265 -10.24 -13.35 3.87
N VAL A 266 -9.76 -13.37 2.63
CA VAL A 266 -9.08 -12.19 2.05
C VAL A 266 -10.01 -10.97 1.99
N ARG A 267 -11.28 -11.16 1.61
CA ARG A 267 -12.28 -10.08 1.50
C ARG A 267 -12.79 -9.55 2.85
N THR A 268 -12.50 -10.23 3.95
CA THR A 268 -12.78 -9.79 5.32
C THR A 268 -11.51 -9.31 6.04
N GLU A 269 -10.52 -8.86 5.26
CA GLU A 269 -9.21 -8.35 5.72
C GLU A 269 -8.32 -9.38 6.44
N ARG A 270 -8.73 -10.65 6.45
CA ARG A 270 -7.99 -11.78 7.05
C ARG A 270 -7.06 -12.44 6.02
N SER A 271 -6.23 -11.63 5.36
CA SER A 271 -5.39 -12.06 4.21
C SER A 271 -4.56 -13.31 4.49
N GLN A 272 -3.88 -13.37 5.65
CA GLN A 272 -3.11 -14.55 6.08
C GLN A 272 -3.96 -15.83 6.11
N ARG A 273 -5.19 -15.76 6.64
CA ARG A 273 -6.09 -16.93 6.73
C ARG A 273 -6.55 -17.39 5.34
N GLY A 274 -6.70 -16.47 4.39
CA GLY A 274 -6.96 -16.78 2.99
C GLY A 274 -5.76 -17.45 2.31
N GLN A 275 -4.55 -16.94 2.55
CA GLN A 275 -3.30 -17.58 2.11
C GLN A 275 -3.15 -18.98 2.70
N ASP A 276 -3.41 -19.17 4.00
CA ASP A 276 -3.35 -20.48 4.67
C ASP A 276 -4.34 -21.48 4.06
N ALA A 277 -5.55 -21.03 3.72
CA ALA A 277 -6.57 -21.85 3.07
C ALA A 277 -6.16 -22.26 1.63
N TYR A 278 -5.60 -21.35 0.83
CA TYR A 278 -5.02 -21.71 -0.47
C TYR A 278 -3.82 -22.65 -0.32
N ALA A 279 -2.94 -22.40 0.67
CA ALA A 279 -1.81 -23.27 0.97
C ALA A 279 -2.24 -24.67 1.45
N TYR A 280 -3.37 -24.79 2.15
CA TYR A 280 -3.96 -26.07 2.53
C TYR A 280 -4.34 -26.89 1.30
N ILE A 281 -5.02 -26.29 0.31
CA ILE A 281 -5.36 -26.95 -0.96
C ILE A 281 -4.06 -27.39 -1.68
N LEU A 282 -3.06 -26.50 -1.76
CA LEU A 282 -1.76 -26.78 -2.37
C LEU A 282 -0.86 -27.75 -1.59
N LYS A 283 -1.24 -28.18 -0.39
CA LYS A 283 -0.52 -29.24 0.36
C LYS A 283 -1.25 -30.57 0.30
N ASN A 284 -2.58 -30.56 0.52
CA ASN A 284 -3.36 -31.76 0.78
C ASN A 284 -4.13 -32.28 -0.45
N CYS A 285 -4.52 -31.41 -1.38
CA CYS A 285 -5.29 -31.84 -2.55
C CYS A 285 -4.35 -32.29 -3.68
N GLY A 286 -4.74 -33.36 -4.37
CA GLY A 286 -3.89 -34.12 -5.28
C GLY A 286 -4.05 -33.81 -6.77
N ASP A 287 -5.21 -33.28 -7.20
CA ASP A 287 -5.50 -33.02 -8.60
C ASP A 287 -4.67 -31.82 -9.14
N PRO A 288 -3.83 -32.01 -10.18
CA PRO A 288 -3.04 -30.93 -10.77
C PRO A 288 -3.87 -29.77 -11.34
N ALA A 289 -5.07 -30.05 -11.86
CA ALA A 289 -5.97 -29.01 -12.39
C ALA A 289 -6.55 -28.15 -11.27
N GLU A 290 -7.00 -28.76 -10.17
CA GLU A 290 -7.46 -28.03 -8.98
C GLU A 290 -6.33 -27.21 -8.35
N ARG A 291 -5.13 -27.77 -8.27
CA ARG A 291 -3.93 -27.07 -7.75
C ARG A 291 -3.56 -25.86 -8.60
N ARG A 292 -3.56 -25.98 -9.93
CA ARG A 292 -3.33 -24.82 -10.82
C ARG A 292 -4.43 -23.78 -10.67
N ALA A 293 -5.71 -24.19 -10.69
CA ALA A 293 -6.85 -23.29 -10.50
C ALA A 293 -6.85 -22.58 -9.13
N THR A 294 -6.26 -23.21 -8.11
CA THR A 294 -6.03 -22.62 -6.79
C THR A 294 -5.06 -21.44 -6.87
N VAL A 295 -3.92 -21.61 -7.56
CA VAL A 295 -2.95 -20.52 -7.80
C VAL A 295 -3.57 -19.42 -8.67
N GLU A 296 -4.31 -19.77 -9.72
CA GLU A 296 -5.03 -18.80 -10.57
C GLU A 296 -6.00 -17.96 -9.73
N LYS A 297 -6.86 -18.58 -8.92
CA LYS A 297 -7.82 -17.87 -8.04
C LYS A 297 -7.12 -16.97 -7.03
N ALA A 298 -6.12 -17.49 -6.33
CA ALA A 298 -5.30 -16.74 -5.38
C ALA A 298 -4.59 -15.56 -6.05
N SER A 299 -4.12 -15.72 -7.30
CA SER A 299 -3.46 -14.65 -8.08
C SER A 299 -4.37 -13.48 -8.44
N THR A 300 -5.68 -13.57 -8.17
CA THR A 300 -6.61 -12.46 -8.34
C THR A 300 -6.97 -11.74 -7.03
N LEU A 301 -6.37 -12.14 -5.90
CA LEU A 301 -6.75 -11.68 -4.56
C LEU A 301 -5.55 -11.39 -3.64
N LEU A 302 -4.44 -12.10 -3.82
CA LEU A 302 -3.26 -12.01 -2.96
C LEU A 302 -2.12 -11.28 -3.66
N ASP A 303 -1.46 -10.38 -2.92
CA ASP A 303 -0.28 -9.61 -3.35
C ASP A 303 0.96 -10.49 -3.60
N TYR A 304 2.03 -9.89 -4.11
CA TYR A 304 3.26 -10.57 -4.53
C TYR A 304 3.82 -11.54 -3.47
N GLN A 305 3.94 -11.11 -2.21
CA GLN A 305 4.60 -11.90 -1.15
C GLN A 305 3.82 -13.17 -0.76
N PRO A 306 2.51 -13.10 -0.40
CA PRO A 306 1.70 -14.30 -0.21
C PRO A 306 1.68 -15.23 -1.44
N MET A 307 1.67 -14.67 -2.66
CA MET A 307 1.74 -15.48 -3.87
C MET A 307 3.08 -16.22 -4.04
N GLN A 308 4.23 -15.64 -3.66
CA GLN A 308 5.50 -16.38 -3.71
C GLN A 308 5.48 -17.60 -2.78
N ALA A 309 4.88 -17.48 -1.60
CA ALA A 309 4.73 -18.59 -0.67
C ALA A 309 3.81 -19.70 -1.18
N LEU A 310 2.78 -19.38 -1.98
CA LEU A 310 1.95 -20.39 -2.67
C LEU A 310 2.69 -21.04 -3.84
N LEU A 311 3.42 -20.27 -4.63
CA LEU A 311 4.22 -20.78 -5.76
C LEU A 311 5.39 -21.65 -5.29
N ALA A 312 5.85 -21.52 -4.06
CA ALA A 312 6.83 -22.41 -3.42
C ALA A 312 6.26 -23.81 -3.07
N LEU A 313 4.94 -24.03 -3.16
CA LEU A 313 4.27 -25.32 -2.95
C LEU A 313 4.03 -26.10 -4.25
N GLU A 314 4.67 -25.66 -5.34
CA GLU A 314 4.67 -26.30 -6.65
C GLU A 314 5.32 -27.69 -6.59
N LYS A 315 4.71 -28.67 -7.28
CA LYS A 315 5.29 -30.01 -7.47
C LYS A 315 6.02 -30.10 -8.82
N PRO A 316 7.12 -30.86 -8.92
CA PRO A 316 7.71 -31.16 -10.24
C PRO A 316 6.73 -31.99 -11.07
N ALA A 317 6.57 -31.66 -12.35
CA ALA A 317 5.75 -32.46 -13.25
C ALA A 317 6.54 -33.66 -13.79
N ALA A 318 5.82 -34.71 -14.22
CA ALA A 318 6.43 -35.97 -14.66
C ALA A 318 7.24 -35.86 -15.96
N ASP A 319 7.03 -34.80 -16.74
CA ASP A 319 7.76 -34.48 -17.97
C ASP A 319 8.98 -33.57 -17.74
N GLY A 320 9.28 -33.21 -16.48
CA GLY A 320 10.34 -32.27 -16.12
C GLY A 320 9.96 -30.80 -16.24
N SER A 321 8.72 -30.48 -16.66
CA SER A 321 8.17 -29.14 -16.52
C SER A 321 7.82 -28.84 -15.05
N ARG A 322 7.45 -27.60 -14.77
CA ARG A 322 6.99 -27.18 -13.44
C ARG A 322 5.46 -27.03 -13.46
N GLU A 323 4.78 -27.51 -12.42
CA GLU A 323 3.32 -27.60 -12.36
C GLU A 323 2.54 -26.32 -12.71
N PHE A 324 3.09 -25.12 -12.43
CA PHE A 324 2.46 -23.83 -12.73
C PHE A 324 3.02 -23.12 -13.99
N ASP A 325 3.82 -23.80 -14.84
CA ASP A 325 4.44 -23.16 -16.02
C ASP A 325 3.41 -22.52 -16.96
N ALA A 326 2.25 -23.13 -17.16
CA ALA A 326 1.17 -22.63 -18.02
C ALA A 326 0.59 -21.26 -17.59
N ILE A 327 0.82 -20.82 -16.34
CA ILE A 327 0.32 -19.54 -15.81
C ILE A 327 1.44 -18.55 -15.48
N ARG A 328 2.71 -18.96 -15.60
CA ARG A 328 3.87 -18.12 -15.24
C ARG A 328 3.98 -16.84 -16.04
N ASP A 329 3.55 -16.84 -17.30
CA ASP A 329 3.66 -15.66 -18.18
C ASP A 329 2.68 -14.56 -17.74
N ASN A 330 1.45 -14.94 -17.36
CA ASN A 330 0.48 -14.01 -16.79
C ASN A 330 0.88 -13.55 -15.38
N LEU A 331 1.48 -14.42 -14.56
CA LEU A 331 2.04 -14.04 -13.26
C LEU A 331 3.22 -13.06 -13.42
N ALA A 332 4.10 -13.26 -14.40
CA ALA A 332 5.20 -12.35 -14.69
C ALA A 332 4.70 -10.95 -15.09
N ARG A 333 3.73 -10.88 -16.03
CA ARG A 333 3.03 -9.64 -16.41
C ARG A 333 2.44 -8.94 -15.19
N ARG A 334 1.70 -9.69 -14.35
CA ARG A 334 1.08 -9.16 -13.12
C ARG A 334 2.11 -8.61 -12.14
N PHE A 335 3.16 -9.37 -11.80
CA PHE A 335 4.13 -8.92 -10.79
C PHE A 335 4.97 -7.73 -11.27
N VAL A 336 5.25 -7.61 -12.57
CA VAL A 336 5.85 -6.40 -13.14
C VAL A 336 4.89 -5.20 -13.08
N ALA A 337 3.58 -5.41 -13.25
CA ALA A 337 2.57 -4.37 -13.05
C ALA A 337 2.46 -3.92 -11.58
N GLU A 338 2.45 -4.85 -10.63
CA GLU A 338 2.40 -4.54 -9.19
C GLU A 338 3.67 -3.82 -8.72
N SER A 339 4.84 -4.24 -9.21
CA SER A 339 6.13 -3.56 -9.01
C SER A 339 6.24 -2.23 -9.77
N ASN A 340 5.31 -1.95 -10.68
CA ASN A 340 5.16 -0.65 -11.32
C ASN A 340 4.28 0.29 -10.45
N GLU A 341 3.30 -0.23 -9.72
CA GLU A 341 2.47 0.55 -8.79
C GLU A 341 3.26 0.94 -7.52
N ASP A 342 4.01 0.01 -6.92
CA ASP A 342 4.95 0.32 -5.82
C ASP A 342 6.42 0.24 -6.26
N PRO A 343 7.14 1.38 -6.41
CA PRO A 343 8.57 1.38 -6.71
C PRO A 343 9.45 0.68 -5.66
N LYS A 344 8.97 0.48 -4.42
CA LYS A 344 9.69 -0.24 -3.36
C LYS A 344 9.54 -1.76 -3.46
N LEU A 345 8.53 -2.25 -4.18
CA LEU A 345 8.30 -3.68 -4.35
C LEU A 345 9.35 -4.29 -5.28
N ALA A 346 10.34 -4.96 -4.68
CA ALA A 346 11.32 -5.75 -5.40
C ALA A 346 10.76 -7.14 -5.76
N ILE A 347 10.67 -7.42 -7.06
CA ILE A 347 10.24 -8.72 -7.60
C ILE A 347 11.43 -9.56 -8.06
N ALA A 348 11.25 -10.89 -8.14
CA ALA A 348 12.32 -11.79 -8.55
C ALA A 348 12.76 -11.53 -10.00
N PRO A 349 14.09 -11.48 -10.30
CA PRO A 349 14.60 -11.24 -11.66
C PRO A 349 14.10 -12.23 -12.72
N SER A 350 13.70 -13.44 -12.32
CA SER A 350 13.11 -14.45 -13.20
C SER A 350 11.78 -14.04 -13.83
N TYR A 351 10.98 -13.20 -13.16
CA TYR A 351 9.74 -12.67 -13.74
C TYR A 351 10.03 -11.61 -14.80
N ILE A 352 11.05 -10.77 -14.57
CA ILE A 352 11.49 -9.74 -15.52
C ILE A 352 12.06 -10.41 -16.76
N ALA A 353 13.04 -11.31 -16.61
CA ALA A 353 13.65 -12.02 -17.73
C ALA A 353 12.64 -12.87 -18.54
N ARG A 354 11.58 -13.39 -17.89
CA ARG A 354 10.46 -14.05 -18.57
C ARG A 354 9.64 -13.05 -19.40
N LEU A 355 9.30 -11.89 -18.84
CA LEU A 355 8.56 -10.84 -19.56
C LEU A 355 9.37 -10.23 -20.71
N GLU A 356 10.69 -10.04 -20.53
CA GLU A 356 11.59 -9.61 -21.61
C GLU A 356 11.58 -10.59 -22.78
N LYS A 357 11.66 -11.90 -22.49
CA LYS A 357 11.55 -12.94 -23.52
C LYS A 357 10.19 -12.92 -24.23
N LEU A 358 9.09 -12.75 -23.49
CA LEU A 358 7.73 -12.65 -24.07
C LEU A 358 7.59 -11.42 -24.97
N ALA A 359 8.08 -10.25 -24.51
CA ALA A 359 8.08 -9.02 -25.29
C ALA A 359 8.89 -9.15 -26.58
N GLU A 360 10.00 -9.90 -26.56
CA GLU A 360 10.83 -10.16 -27.74
C GLU A 360 10.24 -11.24 -28.69
N SER A 361 9.57 -12.27 -28.16
CA SER A 361 9.00 -13.35 -28.99
C SER A 361 7.59 -13.08 -29.51
N GLU A 362 6.70 -12.51 -28.69
CA GLU A 362 5.31 -12.21 -29.05
C GLU A 362 5.18 -10.80 -29.63
N GLY A 363 6.05 -9.87 -29.23
CA GLY A 363 6.05 -8.50 -29.74
C GLY A 363 4.84 -7.68 -29.32
N LEU A 364 4.23 -7.99 -28.17
CA LEU A 364 3.07 -7.27 -27.64
C LEU A 364 3.45 -5.88 -27.12
N ALA A 365 2.67 -4.86 -27.48
CA ALA A 365 2.87 -3.50 -26.98
C ALA A 365 2.69 -3.41 -25.44
N SER A 366 1.76 -4.18 -24.86
CA SER A 366 1.51 -4.24 -23.41
C SER A 366 2.73 -4.66 -22.60
N ASP A 367 3.46 -5.68 -23.07
CA ASP A 367 4.59 -6.25 -22.36
C ASP A 367 5.80 -5.32 -22.43
N ALA A 368 6.03 -4.72 -23.61
CA ALA A 368 7.01 -3.67 -23.80
C ALA A 368 6.69 -2.40 -22.96
N LEU A 369 5.42 -2.02 -22.82
CA LEU A 369 5.01 -0.95 -21.91
C LEU A 369 5.35 -1.29 -20.45
N LEU A 370 4.99 -2.47 -19.97
CA LEU A 370 5.29 -2.92 -18.60
C LEU A 370 6.79 -2.87 -18.30
N LEU A 371 7.64 -3.34 -19.23
CA LEU A 371 9.10 -3.31 -19.12
C LEU A 371 9.67 -1.88 -19.19
N GLY A 372 9.18 -1.04 -20.11
CA GLY A 372 9.64 0.36 -20.22
C GLY A 372 9.35 1.15 -18.94
N TRP A 373 8.13 1.01 -18.42
CA TRP A 373 7.70 1.61 -17.17
C TRP A 373 8.44 1.03 -15.95
N TYR A 374 8.78 -0.26 -15.98
CA TYR A 374 9.58 -0.90 -14.94
C TYR A 374 10.97 -0.25 -14.90
N GLN A 375 11.68 -0.20 -16.03
CA GLN A 375 13.04 0.34 -16.11
C GLN A 375 13.10 1.84 -15.79
N LEU A 376 12.10 2.63 -16.24
CA LEU A 376 12.05 4.07 -15.97
C LEU A 376 12.00 4.36 -14.45
N ARG A 377 11.18 3.62 -13.69
CA ARG A 377 11.09 3.72 -12.23
C ARG A 377 12.36 3.31 -11.48
N ARG A 378 13.23 2.50 -12.10
CA ARG A 378 14.53 2.08 -11.54
C ARG A 378 15.68 2.99 -12.00
N ASN A 379 15.37 4.13 -12.63
CA ASN A 379 16.35 5.09 -13.15
C ASN A 379 17.27 4.48 -14.24
N ASN A 380 16.73 3.56 -15.05
CA ASN A 380 17.39 2.96 -16.21
C ASN A 380 16.80 3.51 -17.53
N PRO A 381 17.05 4.78 -17.89
CA PRO A 381 16.33 5.41 -19.00
C PRO A 381 16.70 4.85 -20.37
N ALA A 382 17.87 4.22 -20.54
CA ALA A 382 18.26 3.60 -21.82
C ALA A 382 17.44 2.33 -22.12
N ASP A 383 17.25 1.45 -21.14
CA ASP A 383 16.40 0.26 -21.30
C ASP A 383 14.92 0.65 -21.38
N ALA A 384 14.51 1.66 -20.62
CA ALA A 384 13.17 2.24 -20.75
C ALA A 384 12.91 2.73 -22.19
N GLU A 385 13.86 3.46 -22.78
CA GLU A 385 13.80 3.92 -24.16
C GLU A 385 13.68 2.76 -25.16
N LYS A 386 14.49 1.69 -25.02
CA LYS A 386 14.40 0.45 -25.85
C LYS A 386 12.95 -0.06 -25.86
N TRP A 387 12.38 -0.27 -24.67
CA TRP A 387 11.07 -0.89 -24.53
C TRP A 387 9.92 0.04 -24.95
N PHE A 388 9.98 1.34 -24.67
CA PHE A 388 8.95 2.28 -25.14
C PHE A 388 9.00 2.50 -26.66
N ARG A 389 10.19 2.48 -27.29
CA ARG A 389 10.30 2.45 -28.76
C ARG A 389 9.68 1.17 -29.33
N ALA A 390 9.94 0.01 -28.72
CA ALA A 390 9.34 -1.26 -29.13
C ALA A 390 7.81 -1.25 -29.00
N ALA A 391 7.27 -0.75 -27.89
CA ALA A 391 5.83 -0.58 -27.69
C ALA A 391 5.22 0.35 -28.75
N ARG A 392 5.80 1.54 -28.96
CA ARG A 392 5.31 2.54 -29.92
C ARG A 392 5.39 2.05 -31.38
N ALA A 393 6.39 1.25 -31.72
CA ALA A 393 6.54 0.65 -33.04
C ALA A 393 5.50 -0.45 -33.34
N LYS A 394 4.84 -0.99 -32.31
CA LYS A 394 3.73 -1.94 -32.42
C LYS A 394 2.39 -1.22 -32.38
N GLU A 395 2.20 -0.35 -31.40
CA GLU A 395 0.98 0.44 -31.22
C GLU A 395 1.37 1.88 -30.84
N GLU A 396 1.19 2.81 -31.77
CA GLU A 396 1.45 4.22 -31.51
C GLU A 396 0.31 4.82 -30.67
N THR A 397 0.50 4.77 -29.34
CA THR A 397 -0.45 5.25 -28.33
C THR A 397 0.14 6.41 -27.53
N ALA A 398 -0.72 7.22 -26.91
CA ALA A 398 -0.30 8.29 -26.01
C ALA A 398 0.56 7.78 -24.85
N VAL A 399 0.22 6.63 -24.25
CA VAL A 399 0.96 6.01 -23.15
C VAL A 399 2.37 5.58 -23.57
N ALA A 400 2.52 4.97 -24.76
CA ALA A 400 3.84 4.60 -25.30
C ALA A 400 4.70 5.82 -25.64
N SER A 401 4.11 6.85 -26.25
CA SER A 401 4.78 8.13 -26.49
C SER A 401 5.18 8.83 -25.18
N GLN A 402 4.32 8.82 -24.16
CA GLN A 402 4.58 9.45 -22.86
C GLN A 402 5.77 8.78 -22.16
N GLY A 403 5.78 7.46 -22.08
CA GLY A 403 6.90 6.71 -21.52
C GLY A 403 8.21 6.97 -22.28
N LEU A 404 8.16 6.96 -23.61
CA LEU A 404 9.31 7.27 -24.47
C LEU A 404 9.84 8.68 -24.21
N ALA A 405 8.96 9.69 -24.16
CA ALA A 405 9.35 11.07 -23.93
C ALA A 405 9.96 11.29 -22.54
N LEU A 406 9.44 10.63 -21.49
CA LEU A 406 10.05 10.67 -20.16
C LEU A 406 11.46 10.03 -20.14
N ALA A 407 11.64 8.91 -20.84
CA ALA A 407 12.96 8.29 -21.00
C ALA A 407 13.94 9.21 -21.77
N LEU A 408 13.48 9.83 -22.86
CA LEU A 408 14.25 10.78 -23.67
C LEU A 408 14.64 12.05 -22.90
N ILE A 409 13.75 12.62 -22.09
CA ILE A 409 14.07 13.75 -21.19
C ILE A 409 15.18 13.34 -20.21
N SER A 410 15.06 12.19 -19.55
CA SER A 410 16.09 11.66 -18.65
C SER A 410 17.44 11.42 -19.36
N ARG A 411 17.41 11.08 -20.65
CA ARG A 411 18.57 10.94 -21.52
C ARG A 411 19.13 12.24 -22.10
N ARG A 412 18.52 13.40 -21.80
CA ARG A 412 18.84 14.72 -22.37
C ARG A 412 18.62 14.82 -23.90
N ALA A 413 17.61 14.12 -24.41
CA ALA A 413 17.11 14.23 -25.78
C ALA A 413 15.70 14.88 -25.83
N PRO A 414 15.51 16.10 -25.28
CA PRO A 414 14.17 16.68 -25.12
C PRO A 414 13.51 17.12 -26.43
N GLN A 415 14.26 17.29 -27.53
CA GLN A 415 13.70 17.60 -28.84
C GLN A 415 12.86 16.44 -29.36
N GLU A 416 13.45 15.23 -29.39
CA GLU A 416 12.71 14.02 -29.77
C GLU A 416 11.54 13.74 -28.79
N ALA A 417 11.70 14.07 -27.50
CA ALA A 417 10.62 13.95 -26.53
C ALA A 417 9.42 14.89 -26.85
N GLU A 418 9.68 16.09 -27.36
CA GLU A 418 8.65 17.04 -27.81
C GLU A 418 7.99 16.54 -29.10
N ASP A 419 8.77 16.13 -30.11
CA ASP A 419 8.27 15.54 -31.36
C ASP A 419 7.35 14.32 -31.10
N VAL A 420 7.79 13.38 -30.25
CA VAL A 420 7.06 12.16 -29.89
C VAL A 420 5.72 12.45 -29.17
N MET A 421 5.66 13.56 -28.43
CA MET A 421 4.48 13.96 -27.66
C MET A 421 3.58 14.98 -28.35
N PHE A 422 4.04 15.70 -29.36
CA PHE A 422 3.30 16.81 -29.96
C PHE A 422 1.88 16.41 -30.41
N ARG A 423 1.73 15.23 -31.03
CA ARG A 423 0.41 14.70 -31.44
C ARG A 423 -0.51 14.32 -30.27
N TRP A 424 0.06 14.01 -29.09
CA TRP A 424 -0.65 13.52 -27.89
C TRP A 424 -0.77 14.58 -26.78
N ARG A 425 -0.24 15.79 -26.98
CA ARG A 425 -0.15 16.88 -26.00
C ARG A 425 -1.46 17.33 -25.32
N ALA A 426 -2.61 16.83 -25.78
CA ALA A 426 -3.94 17.11 -25.24
C ALA A 426 -4.78 15.84 -25.00
N ASP A 427 -4.18 14.65 -25.11
CA ASP A 427 -4.85 13.35 -24.94
C ASP A 427 -5.25 13.09 -23.47
N SER A 428 -4.39 13.49 -22.54
CA SER A 428 -4.64 13.46 -21.09
C SER A 428 -3.88 14.57 -20.36
N ASP A 429 -4.17 14.78 -19.07
CA ASP A 429 -3.43 15.73 -18.22
C ASP A 429 -1.96 15.33 -18.05
N ASP A 430 -1.67 14.03 -18.02
CA ASP A 430 -0.29 13.52 -17.94
C ASP A 430 0.45 13.60 -19.27
N ALA A 431 -0.23 13.38 -20.40
CA ALA A 431 0.34 13.63 -21.73
C ALA A 431 0.61 15.13 -21.94
N THR A 432 -0.31 16.00 -21.52
CA THR A 432 -0.12 17.46 -21.48
C THR A 432 1.10 17.82 -20.61
N SER A 433 1.17 17.29 -19.40
CA SER A 433 2.26 17.53 -18.45
C SER A 433 3.62 17.06 -18.97
N THR A 434 3.65 15.93 -19.69
CA THR A 434 4.89 15.38 -20.27
C THR A 434 5.35 16.18 -21.48
N TYR A 435 4.42 16.61 -22.34
CA TYR A 435 4.73 17.51 -23.45
C TYR A 435 5.31 18.84 -22.93
N LEU A 436 4.65 19.48 -21.97
CA LEU A 436 5.11 20.75 -21.39
C LEU A 436 6.45 20.62 -20.63
N ALA A 437 6.72 19.44 -20.04
CA ALA A 437 8.04 19.14 -19.48
C ALA A 437 9.10 18.97 -20.57
N ALA A 438 8.79 18.30 -21.69
CA ALA A 438 9.69 18.18 -22.84
C ALA A 438 10.04 19.56 -23.40
N THR A 439 9.05 20.44 -23.60
CA THR A 439 9.27 21.80 -24.11
C THR A 439 10.12 22.64 -23.15
N ALA A 440 9.90 22.55 -21.83
CA ALA A 440 10.76 23.24 -20.86
C ALA A 440 12.22 22.76 -20.91
N ASN A 441 12.45 21.44 -21.03
CA ASN A 441 13.80 20.89 -21.13
C ASN A 441 14.47 21.21 -22.48
N LEU A 442 13.71 21.25 -23.58
CA LEU A 442 14.18 21.60 -24.92
C LEU A 442 14.73 23.04 -24.96
N MET A 443 13.93 23.98 -24.47
CA MET A 443 14.30 25.40 -24.44
C MET A 443 15.44 25.71 -23.44
N ALA A 444 15.69 24.82 -22.48
CA ALA A 444 16.74 24.97 -21.45
C ALA A 444 18.11 24.36 -21.84
N LEU A 445 18.25 23.79 -23.05
CA LEU A 445 19.50 23.19 -23.50
C LEU A 445 20.66 24.19 -23.55
N GLN A 446 21.87 23.72 -23.22
CA GLN A 446 23.12 24.47 -23.31
C GLN A 446 24.17 23.63 -24.07
N PRO A 447 24.68 24.07 -25.23
CA PRO A 447 24.25 25.27 -25.97
C PRO A 447 22.76 25.21 -26.38
N PRO A 448 22.12 26.36 -26.66
CA PRO A 448 20.75 26.42 -27.14
C PRO A 448 20.57 25.55 -28.38
N ALA A 449 19.47 24.80 -28.45
CA ALA A 449 19.15 24.02 -29.64
C ALA A 449 18.84 24.93 -30.84
N ASP A 450 19.24 24.51 -32.03
CA ASP A 450 18.82 25.14 -33.29
C ASP A 450 17.42 24.62 -33.64
N LEU A 451 16.40 25.45 -33.37
CA LEU A 451 14.99 25.08 -33.47
C LEU A 451 14.37 25.74 -34.70
N THR A 452 13.63 24.97 -35.49
CA THR A 452 12.90 25.51 -36.63
C THR A 452 11.76 26.42 -36.16
N GLU A 453 11.38 27.36 -37.03
CA GLU A 453 10.25 28.28 -36.76
C GLU A 453 8.95 27.53 -36.47
N GLU A 454 8.73 26.38 -37.11
CA GLU A 454 7.57 25.50 -36.86
C GLU A 454 7.54 24.97 -35.41
N VAL A 455 8.68 24.46 -34.92
CA VAL A 455 8.80 23.95 -33.54
C VAL A 455 8.62 25.09 -32.55
N LEU A 456 9.28 26.23 -32.76
CA LEU A 456 9.12 27.42 -31.91
C LEU A 456 7.66 27.89 -31.86
N HIS A 457 6.98 27.95 -33.01
CA HIS A 457 5.59 28.38 -33.11
C HIS A 457 4.62 27.40 -32.42
N ARG A 458 4.74 26.09 -32.66
CA ARG A 458 3.83 25.09 -32.08
C ARG A 458 4.00 24.97 -30.57
N VAL A 459 5.24 25.08 -30.07
CA VAL A 459 5.54 25.11 -28.64
C VAL A 459 5.01 26.39 -28.00
N ALA A 460 5.25 27.56 -28.61
CA ALA A 460 4.74 28.84 -28.10
C ALA A 460 3.21 28.87 -28.02
N ALA A 461 2.51 28.36 -29.05
CA ALA A 461 1.06 28.32 -29.10
C ALA A 461 0.45 27.48 -27.95
N GLU A 462 0.96 26.27 -27.72
CA GLU A 462 0.49 25.42 -26.62
C GLU A 462 0.83 26.03 -25.24
N VAL A 463 2.05 26.57 -25.08
CA VAL A 463 2.49 27.20 -23.82
C VAL A 463 1.63 28.42 -23.46
N ILE A 464 1.24 29.24 -24.45
CA ILE A 464 0.32 30.37 -24.25
C ILE A 464 -1.09 29.89 -23.93
N ALA A 465 -1.60 28.89 -24.65
CA ALA A 465 -2.94 28.33 -24.40
C ALA A 465 -3.06 27.71 -23.00
N ARG A 466 -2.01 27.02 -22.52
CA ARG A 466 -1.95 26.40 -21.19
C ARG A 466 -1.44 27.34 -20.08
N LYS A 467 -0.96 28.53 -20.43
CA LYS A 467 -0.28 29.49 -19.52
C LYS A 467 0.86 28.85 -18.72
N TYR A 468 1.67 28.02 -19.37
CA TYR A 468 2.68 27.22 -18.71
C TYR A 468 3.98 28.01 -18.44
N VAL A 469 4.06 28.58 -17.24
CA VAL A 469 5.15 29.46 -16.78
C VAL A 469 6.56 28.89 -17.03
N PRO A 470 6.89 27.62 -16.72
CA PRO A 470 8.26 27.13 -16.87
C PRO A 470 8.79 27.20 -18.31
N THR A 471 7.99 26.88 -19.34
CA THR A 471 8.47 27.02 -20.72
C THR A 471 8.48 28.48 -21.18
N ALA A 472 7.54 29.33 -20.74
CA ALA A 472 7.60 30.77 -21.04
C ALA A 472 8.85 31.44 -20.45
N GLN A 473 9.25 31.06 -19.23
CA GLN A 473 10.53 31.46 -18.65
C GLN A 473 11.71 31.01 -19.53
N GLN A 474 11.71 29.76 -20.01
CA GLN A 474 12.80 29.25 -20.87
C GLN A 474 12.81 29.90 -22.27
N PHE A 475 11.66 30.27 -22.85
CA PHE A 475 11.63 31.12 -24.05
C PHE A 475 12.34 32.46 -23.82
N GLY A 476 12.18 33.06 -22.63
CA GLY A 476 12.92 34.25 -22.23
C GLY A 476 14.43 34.05 -22.24
N TRP A 477 14.92 32.97 -21.60
CA TRP A 477 16.35 32.64 -21.57
C TRP A 477 16.91 32.26 -22.95
N TYR A 478 16.16 31.51 -23.74
CA TYR A 478 16.51 31.13 -25.11
C TYR A 478 16.63 32.37 -26.02
N ALA A 479 15.63 33.24 -26.04
CA ALA A 479 15.68 34.49 -26.78
C ALA A 479 16.87 35.38 -26.33
N ARG A 480 17.16 35.43 -25.02
CA ARG A 480 18.33 36.15 -24.49
C ARG A 480 19.66 35.56 -24.97
N SER A 481 19.77 34.22 -25.09
CA SER A 481 20.96 33.54 -25.63
C SER A 481 21.19 33.82 -27.12
N LEU A 482 20.14 34.14 -27.86
CA LEU A 482 20.18 34.57 -29.26
C LEU A 482 20.29 36.10 -29.43
N ASN A 483 20.59 36.84 -28.35
CA ASN A 483 20.63 38.31 -28.30
C ASN A 483 19.30 39.02 -28.64
N GLN A 484 18.17 38.30 -28.63
CA GLN A 484 16.83 38.85 -28.88
C GLN A 484 16.22 39.44 -27.59
N PHE A 485 16.91 40.41 -26.99
CA PHE A 485 16.58 40.93 -25.65
C PHE A 485 15.14 41.48 -25.53
N GLN A 486 14.60 42.09 -26.59
CA GLN A 486 13.20 42.56 -26.62
C GLN A 486 12.18 41.39 -26.57
N THR A 487 12.47 40.31 -27.30
CA THR A 487 11.67 39.08 -27.26
C THR A 487 11.77 38.40 -25.90
N ALA A 488 12.98 38.38 -25.31
CA ALA A 488 13.22 37.83 -23.99
C ALA A 488 12.40 38.56 -22.89
N ALA A 489 12.43 39.90 -22.90
CA ALA A 489 11.67 40.72 -21.94
C ALA A 489 10.16 40.41 -22.02
N ARG A 490 9.59 40.36 -23.23
CA ARG A 490 8.17 40.03 -23.44
C ARG A 490 7.79 38.64 -22.91
N TRP A 491 8.67 37.64 -23.06
CA TRP A 491 8.41 36.30 -22.53
C TRP A 491 8.44 36.26 -21.00
N PHE A 492 9.39 36.94 -20.36
CA PHE A 492 9.41 37.07 -18.90
C PHE A 492 8.21 37.88 -18.36
N GLU A 493 7.81 38.95 -19.04
CA GLU A 493 6.59 39.71 -18.71
C GLU A 493 5.33 38.84 -18.85
N THR A 494 5.26 38.01 -19.88
CA THR A 494 4.17 37.05 -20.11
C THR A 494 4.11 36.00 -18.99
N ALA A 495 5.25 35.44 -18.60
CA ALA A 495 5.36 34.49 -17.49
C ALA A 495 4.92 35.12 -16.16
N LEU A 496 5.33 36.36 -15.88
CA LEU A 496 4.92 37.12 -14.68
C LEU A 496 3.45 37.54 -14.71
N ALA A 497 2.87 37.79 -15.88
CA ALA A 497 1.43 38.05 -16.02
C ALA A 497 0.58 36.81 -15.69
N TRP A 498 1.13 35.61 -15.85
CA TRP A 498 0.49 34.36 -15.42
C TRP A 498 0.80 34.02 -13.95
N LYS A 499 2.03 34.30 -13.49
CA LYS A 499 2.49 34.02 -12.12
C LYS A 499 3.34 35.18 -11.57
N PRO A 500 2.74 36.18 -10.90
CA PRO A 500 3.44 37.36 -10.39
C PRO A 500 4.45 37.09 -9.26
N ASP A 501 4.43 35.89 -8.69
CA ASP A 501 5.38 35.40 -7.69
C ASP A 501 6.52 34.54 -8.27
N ASP A 502 6.63 34.42 -9.61
CA ASP A 502 7.72 33.70 -10.25
C ASP A 502 9.05 34.49 -10.24
N GLU A 503 9.85 34.23 -9.22
CA GLU A 503 11.16 34.87 -9.02
C GLU A 503 12.16 34.62 -10.17
N PRO A 504 12.24 33.42 -10.78
CA PRO A 504 13.09 33.18 -11.95
C PRO A 504 12.76 34.06 -13.16
N SER A 505 11.47 34.26 -13.48
CA SER A 505 11.06 35.15 -14.56
C SER A 505 11.28 36.62 -14.20
N ALA A 506 11.09 37.02 -12.94
CA ALA A 506 11.41 38.38 -12.48
C ALA A 506 12.92 38.67 -12.58
N TYR A 507 13.77 37.73 -12.17
CA TYR A 507 15.22 37.86 -12.33
C TYR A 507 15.61 37.92 -13.82
N GLY A 508 15.01 37.07 -14.65
CA GLY A 508 15.18 37.09 -16.11
C GLY A 508 14.82 38.44 -16.73
N LEU A 509 13.69 39.03 -16.31
CA LEU A 509 13.27 40.37 -16.74
C LEU A 509 14.24 41.45 -16.27
N ALA A 510 14.71 41.39 -15.02
CA ALA A 510 15.66 42.36 -14.47
C ALA A 510 16.98 42.39 -15.26
N VAL A 511 17.63 41.23 -15.48
CA VAL A 511 18.89 41.14 -16.26
C VAL A 511 18.71 41.37 -17.76
N THR A 512 17.47 41.43 -18.25
CA THR A 512 17.17 41.76 -19.65
C THR A 512 16.86 43.24 -19.81
N ARG A 513 16.17 43.87 -18.85
CA ARG A 513 15.93 45.32 -18.81
C ARG A 513 17.22 46.10 -18.56
N GLU A 514 18.11 45.60 -17.70
CA GLU A 514 19.46 46.14 -17.52
C GLU A 514 20.23 46.15 -18.84
N GLN A 515 20.30 45.01 -19.53
CA GLN A 515 20.93 44.88 -20.85
C GLN A 515 20.31 45.78 -21.95
N LEU A 516 19.02 46.11 -21.81
CA LEU A 516 18.28 47.04 -22.68
C LEU A 516 18.41 48.52 -22.28
N ASN A 517 19.13 48.84 -21.20
CA ASN A 517 19.25 50.17 -20.58
C ASN A 517 17.91 50.75 -20.05
N ASP A 518 16.93 49.91 -19.70
CA ASP A 518 15.70 50.32 -19.03
C ASP A 518 15.91 50.42 -17.51
N SER A 519 16.70 51.41 -17.08
CA SER A 519 17.01 51.64 -15.66
C SER A 519 15.74 51.87 -14.81
N LYS A 520 14.68 52.45 -15.39
CA LYS A 520 13.41 52.66 -14.70
C LYS A 520 12.73 51.33 -14.42
N GLY A 521 12.56 50.49 -15.44
CA GLY A 521 11.94 49.18 -15.30
C GLY A 521 12.74 48.19 -14.46
N VAL A 522 14.05 48.38 -14.31
CA VAL A 522 14.88 47.67 -13.31
C VAL A 522 14.57 48.14 -11.89
N LEU A 523 14.59 49.47 -11.64
CA LEU A 523 14.30 50.05 -10.32
C LEU A 523 12.89 49.70 -9.83
N ASP A 524 11.90 49.70 -10.71
CA ASP A 524 10.53 49.31 -10.37
C ASP A 524 10.44 47.81 -10.00
N LEU A 525 11.21 46.94 -10.66
CA LEU A 525 11.31 45.52 -10.29
C LEU A 525 12.05 45.32 -8.96
N GLN A 526 13.16 46.02 -8.74
CA GLN A 526 13.92 46.01 -7.48
C GLN A 526 13.03 46.38 -6.28
N ARG A 527 12.20 47.42 -6.43
CA ARG A 527 11.22 47.82 -5.39
C ARG A 527 10.16 46.75 -5.17
N ALA A 528 9.59 46.17 -6.24
CA ALA A 528 8.53 45.17 -6.13
C ALA A 528 9.01 43.82 -5.52
N TRP A 529 10.31 43.53 -5.63
CA TRP A 529 10.96 42.31 -5.14
C TRP A 529 11.88 42.53 -3.93
N ALA A 530 11.92 43.74 -3.38
CA ALA A 530 12.65 44.05 -2.15
C ALA A 530 12.17 43.14 -1.00
N GLY A 531 13.11 42.52 -0.28
CA GLY A 531 12.82 41.54 0.78
C GLY A 531 12.30 40.18 0.29
N ARG A 532 11.98 40.02 -1.01
CA ARG A 532 11.58 38.74 -1.63
C ARG A 532 12.70 38.06 -2.40
N SER A 533 13.55 38.83 -3.09
CA SER A 533 14.74 38.31 -3.78
C SER A 533 15.94 39.23 -3.60
N ALA A 534 16.98 38.71 -2.94
CA ALA A 534 18.25 39.41 -2.79
C ALA A 534 18.98 39.61 -4.13
N ARG A 535 18.86 38.65 -5.07
CA ARG A 535 19.52 38.73 -6.39
C ARG A 535 18.88 39.72 -7.35
N ILE A 536 17.58 40.01 -7.17
CA ILE A 536 16.89 41.08 -7.90
C ILE A 536 17.20 42.43 -7.24
N ALA A 537 17.09 42.51 -5.90
CA ALA A 537 17.37 43.74 -5.16
C ALA A 537 18.81 44.26 -5.38
N ASN A 538 19.80 43.35 -5.30
CA ASN A 538 21.23 43.66 -5.46
C ASN A 538 21.71 43.22 -6.86
N LEU A 539 20.99 43.64 -7.91
CA LEU A 539 21.23 43.19 -9.29
C LEU A 539 22.66 43.46 -9.77
N GLU A 540 23.17 44.68 -9.52
CA GLU A 540 24.49 45.12 -9.95
C GLU A 540 25.61 44.28 -9.31
N ASP A 541 25.58 44.12 -7.98
CA ASP A 541 26.51 43.24 -7.26
C ASP A 541 26.44 41.79 -7.79
N THR A 542 25.24 41.30 -8.09
CA THR A 542 25.01 39.94 -8.60
C THR A 542 25.58 39.74 -10.01
N LEU A 543 25.43 40.73 -10.89
CA LEU A 543 26.00 40.72 -12.24
C LEU A 543 27.53 40.77 -12.20
N VAL A 544 28.11 41.65 -11.38
CA VAL A 544 29.57 41.75 -11.17
C VAL A 544 30.13 40.43 -10.60
N SER A 545 29.44 39.82 -9.63
CA SER A 545 29.86 38.56 -9.02
C SER A 545 29.84 37.39 -10.01
N ASN A 546 28.82 37.32 -10.88
CA ASN A 546 28.74 36.30 -11.94
C ASN A 546 29.75 36.54 -13.07
N ALA A 547 30.09 37.79 -13.39
CA ALA A 547 31.14 38.11 -14.37
C ALA A 547 32.54 37.62 -13.92
N GLY A 548 32.79 37.59 -12.60
CA GLY A 548 34.01 37.00 -12.03
C GLY A 548 34.09 35.47 -12.07
N ALA A 549 32.99 34.79 -12.40
CA ALA A 549 32.89 33.32 -12.42
C ALA A 549 32.92 32.74 -13.85
N GLN A 550 33.75 33.29 -14.74
CA GLN A 550 34.08 32.63 -16.00
C GLN A 550 35.02 31.43 -15.75
N PRO A 551 34.84 30.28 -16.43
CA PRO A 551 35.81 29.19 -16.37
C PRO A 551 37.13 29.67 -16.99
N ALA A 552 38.14 29.89 -16.16
CA ALA A 552 39.48 30.19 -16.64
C ALA A 552 39.95 29.03 -17.55
N LYS A 553 40.29 29.35 -18.81
CA LYS A 553 40.95 28.39 -19.71
C LYS A 553 42.20 27.88 -18.98
N PRO A 554 42.40 26.56 -18.83
CA PRO A 554 43.55 26.03 -18.10
C PRO A 554 44.84 26.40 -18.84
N PRO A 555 45.77 27.15 -18.22
CA PRO A 555 47.10 27.35 -18.79
C PRO A 555 47.86 26.02 -18.74
N LEU A 556 48.61 25.70 -19.80
CA LEU A 556 49.52 24.56 -19.76
C LEU A 556 50.62 24.83 -18.73
N ALA A 557 50.82 23.88 -17.81
CA ALA A 557 52.01 23.86 -16.97
C ALA A 557 53.25 23.49 -17.81
N PRO A 558 54.42 24.01 -17.42
CA PRO A 558 55.52 23.09 -17.12
C PRO A 558 55.79 22.97 -15.61
N GLN A 559 56.20 21.78 -15.20
CA GLN A 559 56.52 21.41 -13.81
C GLN A 559 57.99 21.74 -13.49
N GLN A 560 58.28 22.19 -12.25
CA GLN A 560 59.33 21.58 -11.41
C GLN A 560 59.26 22.07 -9.94
N PRO A 561 59.76 21.29 -8.95
CA PRO A 561 59.41 21.44 -7.54
C PRO A 561 60.50 22.04 -6.63
N ALA A 562 60.10 22.57 -5.47
CA ALA A 562 60.96 22.78 -4.31
C ALA A 562 60.18 22.53 -2.99
N GLN A 563 60.88 22.04 -1.97
CA GLN A 563 60.34 21.50 -0.71
C GLN A 563 60.26 22.55 0.44
N PRO A 564 59.58 22.25 1.57
CA PRO A 564 59.10 23.26 2.52
C PRO A 564 60.05 23.56 3.69
N ALA A 565 59.78 24.66 4.42
CA ALA A 565 60.39 24.99 5.71
C ALA A 565 59.38 25.59 6.71
N GLU A 566 59.33 25.01 7.91
CA GLU A 566 58.80 25.52 9.20
C GLU A 566 60.02 25.96 10.08
N PRO A 567 59.92 26.35 11.38
CA PRO A 567 58.79 26.65 12.30
C PRO A 567 58.93 28.15 12.78
N PRO A 568 58.76 28.62 14.05
CA PRO A 568 58.13 28.09 15.28
C PRO A 568 57.19 29.07 16.04
N GLN A 569 56.76 28.66 17.24
CA GLN A 569 56.03 29.44 18.27
C GLN A 569 56.94 29.83 19.46
N PRO A 570 56.52 30.79 20.30
CA PRO A 570 56.92 30.86 21.73
C PRO A 570 55.76 30.61 22.74
N PRO A 571 56.05 30.38 24.04
CA PRO A 571 55.20 29.57 24.93
C PRO A 571 54.43 30.33 26.04
N ALA A 572 53.68 29.58 26.86
CA ALA A 572 52.94 30.04 28.03
C ALA A 572 53.67 29.82 29.36
N ALA A 573 53.34 30.64 30.38
CA ALA A 573 53.58 30.38 31.80
C ALA A 573 52.59 31.17 32.68
N SER A 574 52.36 30.72 33.91
CA SER A 574 51.22 31.11 34.77
C SER A 574 51.62 31.39 36.22
N THR A 575 50.96 32.35 36.89
CA THR A 575 51.02 32.53 38.35
C THR A 575 49.76 33.22 38.88
N GLN A 576 49.19 32.71 39.98
CA GLN A 576 48.21 33.40 40.85
C GLN A 576 48.96 34.08 42.04
N PRO A 577 48.33 34.96 42.85
CA PRO A 577 47.48 34.47 43.96
C PRO A 577 46.22 35.32 44.29
N GLU A 578 45.27 34.69 44.99
CA GLU A 578 44.17 35.28 45.80
C GLU A 578 44.66 35.49 47.27
N PRO A 579 43.86 35.93 48.29
CA PRO A 579 42.43 36.32 48.33
C PRO A 579 42.12 37.64 49.08
N GLU A 580 40.85 38.09 49.09
CA GLU A 580 40.15 38.47 50.34
C GLU A 580 38.62 38.60 50.16
N VAL A 581 37.85 38.32 51.23
CA VAL A 581 36.38 38.26 51.23
C VAL A 581 35.79 39.27 52.20
N SER A 582 34.80 40.05 51.76
CA SER A 582 33.82 40.66 52.68
C SER A 582 32.44 40.80 52.03
N VAL A 583 31.39 40.57 52.84
CA VAL A 583 29.98 40.54 52.39
C VAL A 583 29.15 41.53 53.19
N ARG A 584 28.42 42.43 52.52
CA ARG A 584 27.16 42.98 53.05
C ARG A 584 26.21 43.43 51.94
N VAL A 585 24.92 43.49 52.29
CA VAL A 585 23.79 43.33 51.36
C VAL A 585 22.95 44.61 51.23
N ALA A 586 22.61 44.98 49.99
CA ALA A 586 21.36 45.65 49.63
C ALA A 586 21.02 45.40 48.14
N ARG A 587 19.75 45.13 47.83
CA ARG A 587 19.19 44.89 46.47
C ARG A 587 18.35 46.12 46.01
N PRO A 588 17.77 46.16 44.79
CA PRO A 588 18.45 46.13 43.50
C PRO A 588 17.92 47.24 42.54
N ALA A 589 18.72 47.69 41.58
CA ALA A 589 18.22 48.43 40.41
C ALA A 589 19.02 48.03 39.16
N MET A 590 18.33 47.93 38.02
CA MET A 590 18.85 47.27 36.82
C MET A 590 19.79 48.17 36.01
N GLN A 591 20.99 47.66 35.69
CA GLN A 591 21.81 48.17 34.59
C GLN A 591 22.29 47.01 33.72
N THR A 592 22.22 47.23 32.40
CA THR A 592 22.50 46.25 31.35
C THR A 592 24.01 46.07 31.15
N VAL A 593 24.53 44.88 31.40
CA VAL A 593 25.91 44.53 31.01
C VAL A 593 25.92 44.15 29.53
N ALA A 594 26.60 44.97 28.73
CA ALA A 594 26.97 44.60 27.36
C ALA A 594 28.04 43.50 27.42
N VAL A 595 27.77 42.36 26.80
CA VAL A 595 28.77 41.29 26.61
C VAL A 595 29.39 41.45 25.24
N GLU A 596 30.70 41.66 25.19
CA GLU A 596 31.46 41.66 23.94
C GLU A 596 31.28 40.31 23.22
N ARG A 597 30.70 40.34 22.02
CA ARG A 597 30.61 39.18 21.14
C ARG A 597 31.86 39.15 20.28
N GLY A 598 32.72 38.16 20.50
CA GLY A 598 33.83 37.83 19.61
C GLY A 598 33.39 37.57 18.16
N PRO A 599 34.33 37.56 17.20
CA PRO A 599 34.03 37.61 15.78
C PRO A 599 33.16 36.43 15.31
N ARG A 600 32.05 36.74 14.65
CA ARG A 600 31.14 35.75 14.05
C ARG A 600 31.84 34.98 12.94
N ARG A 601 32.26 33.73 13.19
CA ARG A 601 32.56 32.77 12.12
C ARG A 601 31.27 32.48 11.34
N ALA A 602 31.33 32.57 10.01
CA ALA A 602 30.19 32.31 9.13
C ALA A 602 29.79 30.81 9.21
N ARG A 603 28.65 30.52 9.84
CA ARG A 603 28.05 29.18 9.88
C ARG A 603 27.20 28.94 8.63
N GLY A 604 27.85 28.63 7.51
CA GLY A 604 27.16 28.25 6.28
C GLY A 604 26.74 26.78 6.29
N CYS A 605 25.45 26.50 6.41
CA CYS A 605 24.90 25.13 6.35
C CYS A 605 24.50 24.70 4.93
N SER A 606 24.99 25.43 3.92
CA SER A 606 24.84 25.16 2.49
C SER A 606 25.75 24.02 2.00
N THR A 607 26.82 23.69 2.73
CA THR A 607 27.78 22.64 2.35
C THR A 607 27.25 21.23 2.61
N THR A 608 27.51 20.31 1.67
CA THR A 608 27.12 18.89 1.73
C THR A 608 28.14 18.05 2.52
N ILE A 609 28.42 18.45 3.76
CA ILE A 609 29.22 17.67 4.69
C ILE A 609 28.40 16.46 5.17
N ASP A 610 29.01 15.28 5.16
CA ASP A 610 28.43 14.05 5.69
C ASP A 610 28.23 14.16 7.21
N ALA A 611 26.99 13.93 7.65
CA ALA A 611 26.61 13.97 9.06
C ALA A 611 27.30 12.87 9.88
N GLY A 612 27.70 11.75 9.29
CA GLY A 612 28.38 10.65 10.00
C GLY A 612 29.79 10.99 10.47
N GLN A 613 30.41 12.04 9.93
CA GLN A 613 31.79 12.43 10.22
C GLN A 613 31.90 13.56 11.27
N LEU A 614 30.77 14.05 11.78
CA LEU A 614 30.72 15.17 12.72
C LEU A 614 30.63 14.69 14.17
N GLY A 615 31.25 15.44 15.09
CA GLY A 615 31.06 15.20 16.53
C GLY A 615 29.59 15.41 16.94
N PRO A 616 29.04 14.67 17.93
CA PRO A 616 27.59 14.71 18.22
C PRO A 616 27.02 16.11 18.55
N SER A 617 27.80 17.00 19.16
CA SER A 617 27.41 18.39 19.42
C SER A 617 27.39 19.27 18.15
N GLU A 618 28.31 19.03 17.23
CA GLU A 618 28.36 19.71 15.94
C GLU A 618 27.24 19.21 15.03
N ALA A 619 27.01 17.90 14.99
CA ALA A 619 25.88 17.28 14.30
C ALA A 619 24.54 17.81 14.80
N LEU A 620 24.35 17.99 16.12
CA LEU A 620 23.17 18.64 16.69
C LEU A 620 22.99 20.07 16.14
N SER A 621 24.07 20.87 16.15
CA SER A 621 24.02 22.25 15.65
C SER A 621 23.72 22.34 14.14
N ARG A 622 24.24 21.39 13.36
CA ARG A 622 23.96 21.26 11.92
C ARG A 622 22.51 20.83 11.67
N GLY A 623 21.96 19.91 12.47
CA GLY A 623 20.55 19.49 12.38
C GLY A 623 19.59 20.67 12.55
N TRP A 624 19.80 21.51 13.58
CA TRP A 624 19.00 22.72 13.78
C TRP A 624 19.15 23.73 12.63
N CYS A 625 20.37 23.94 12.14
CA CYS A 625 20.62 24.84 11.01
C CYS A 625 19.99 24.33 9.69
N LEU A 626 19.99 23.01 9.44
CA LEU A 626 19.30 22.39 8.31
C LEU A 626 17.77 22.52 8.43
N MET A 627 17.23 22.52 9.65
CA MET A 627 15.82 22.83 9.91
C MET A 627 15.48 24.29 9.62
N GLU A 628 16.37 25.25 9.89
CA GLU A 628 16.15 26.67 9.54
C GLU A 628 16.03 26.87 8.02
N ILE A 629 16.86 26.18 7.22
CA ILE A 629 16.82 26.23 5.75
C ILE A 629 15.89 25.17 5.10
N ASN A 630 14.96 24.59 5.87
CA ASN A 630 13.94 23.65 5.40
C ASN A 630 14.46 22.39 4.66
N ARG A 631 15.55 21.78 5.15
CA ARG A 631 16.11 20.51 4.64
C ARG A 631 15.91 19.35 5.65
N PRO A 632 14.66 18.91 5.91
CA PRO A 632 14.36 17.96 7.00
C PRO A 632 15.04 16.60 6.82
N MET A 633 15.15 16.08 5.58
CA MET A 633 15.75 14.75 5.32
C MET A 633 17.24 14.67 5.68
N GLU A 634 17.98 15.78 5.57
CA GLU A 634 19.38 15.86 5.98
C GLU A 634 19.50 16.19 7.47
N ALA A 635 18.58 17.00 8.01
CA ALA A 635 18.50 17.25 9.44
C ALA A 635 18.26 15.95 10.23
N ILE A 636 17.41 15.04 9.74
CA ILE A 636 17.16 13.72 10.34
C ILE A 636 18.47 12.95 10.55
N ARG A 637 19.36 12.91 9.55
CA ARG A 637 20.67 12.24 9.65
C ARG A 637 21.62 12.96 10.60
N ALA A 638 21.64 14.30 10.59
CA ALA A 638 22.44 15.09 11.53
C ALA A 638 22.01 14.87 13.00
N PHE A 639 20.70 14.77 13.25
CA PHE A 639 20.19 14.41 14.58
C PHE A 639 20.46 12.93 14.94
N GLU A 640 20.54 12.03 13.95
CA GLU A 640 20.91 10.63 14.19
C GLU A 640 22.36 10.46 14.69
N THR A 641 23.32 11.18 14.11
CA THR A 641 24.68 11.26 14.66
C THR A 641 24.67 11.90 16.06
N ALA A 642 23.88 12.96 16.27
CA ALA A 642 23.79 13.62 17.58
C ALA A 642 23.22 12.70 18.68
N LEU A 643 22.33 11.78 18.34
CA LEU A 643 21.78 10.77 19.26
C LEU A 643 22.83 9.79 19.80
N GLN A 644 23.99 9.64 19.13
CA GLN A 644 25.09 8.81 19.62
C GLN A 644 25.87 9.47 20.78
N SER A 645 25.53 10.71 21.16
CA SER A 645 26.22 11.41 22.25
C SER A 645 26.11 10.67 23.60
N PRO A 646 27.20 10.61 24.41
CA PRO A 646 27.10 10.19 25.80
C PRO A 646 26.34 11.21 26.67
N VAL A 647 26.21 12.46 26.22
CA VAL A 647 25.55 13.54 26.96
C VAL A 647 24.03 13.45 26.82
N ARG A 648 23.34 13.11 27.91
CA ARG A 648 21.86 12.99 27.97
C ARG A 648 21.13 14.17 27.31
N LYS A 649 21.55 15.41 27.60
CA LYS A 649 20.92 16.62 27.04
C LYS A 649 21.04 16.70 25.51
N ILE A 650 22.19 16.32 24.93
CA ILE A 650 22.38 16.30 23.48
C ILE A 650 21.45 15.25 22.85
N ARG A 651 21.29 14.08 23.47
CA ARG A 651 20.33 13.06 23.00
C ARG A 651 18.88 13.52 23.10
N GLU A 652 18.50 14.19 24.19
CA GLU A 652 17.15 14.75 24.36
C GLU A 652 16.84 15.81 23.28
N ASP A 653 17.74 16.78 23.08
CA ASP A 653 17.62 17.81 22.05
C ASP A 653 17.64 17.22 20.63
N ALA A 654 18.44 16.16 20.39
CA ALA A 654 18.51 15.48 19.10
C ALA A 654 17.24 14.66 18.78
N ALA A 655 16.70 13.90 19.74
CA ALA A 655 15.45 13.16 19.56
C ALA A 655 14.28 14.13 19.29
N TYR A 656 14.24 15.26 20.01
CA TYR A 656 13.26 16.32 19.80
C TYR A 656 13.39 16.94 18.39
N GLY A 657 14.60 17.33 17.99
CA GLY A 657 14.89 17.85 16.65
C GLY A 657 14.58 16.87 15.52
N GLN A 658 14.91 15.58 15.69
CA GLN A 658 14.59 14.52 14.73
C GLN A 658 13.08 14.32 14.59
N SER A 659 12.33 14.40 15.69
CA SER A 659 10.86 14.32 15.69
C SER A 659 10.23 15.46 14.90
N LEU A 660 10.69 16.70 15.13
CA LEU A 660 10.25 17.87 14.36
C LEU A 660 10.64 17.78 12.87
N ALA A 661 11.80 17.21 12.56
CA ALA A 661 12.25 17.02 11.18
C ALA A 661 11.39 15.98 10.44
N TYR A 662 11.01 14.87 11.09
CA TYR A 662 10.07 13.90 10.54
C TYR A 662 8.66 14.49 10.36
N LEU A 663 8.16 15.28 11.32
CA LEU A 663 6.88 15.99 11.16
C LEU A 663 6.89 16.92 9.95
N ARG A 664 7.99 17.67 9.75
CA ARG A 664 8.14 18.56 8.58
C ARG A 664 8.28 17.82 7.25
N ALA A 665 8.61 16.53 7.28
CA ALA A 665 8.62 15.64 6.12
C ALA A 665 7.29 14.88 5.92
N GLY A 666 6.25 15.13 6.73
CA GLY A 666 4.97 14.40 6.68
C GLY A 666 5.07 12.95 7.19
N LEU A 667 6.04 12.65 8.06
CA LEU A 667 6.34 11.30 8.53
C LEU A 667 6.01 11.14 10.04
N SER A 668 4.78 11.46 10.44
CA SER A 668 4.29 11.39 11.83
C SER A 668 4.61 10.09 12.59
N SER A 669 4.53 8.93 11.94
CA SER A 669 4.90 7.65 12.56
C SER A 669 6.38 7.56 12.91
N ASN A 670 7.26 8.07 12.03
CA ASN A 670 8.69 8.13 12.30
C ASN A 670 9.01 9.21 13.35
N ALA A 671 8.25 10.30 13.39
CA ALA A 671 8.35 11.31 14.45
C ALA A 671 8.02 10.72 15.83
N ALA A 672 7.00 9.88 15.94
CA ALA A 672 6.67 9.18 17.18
C ALA A 672 7.81 8.24 17.64
N VAL A 673 8.42 7.51 16.71
CA VAL A 673 9.60 6.65 17.01
C VAL A 673 10.83 7.47 17.36
N ALA A 674 11.06 8.62 16.70
CA ALA A 674 12.15 9.52 17.06
C ALA A 674 11.99 10.09 18.47
N ALA A 675 10.77 10.42 18.89
CA ALA A 675 10.47 10.95 20.21
C ALA A 675 10.83 9.98 21.34
N THR A 676 10.75 8.67 21.11
CA THR A 676 11.11 7.64 22.10
C THR A 676 12.60 7.31 22.15
N LYS A 677 13.43 7.77 21.19
CA LYS A 677 14.89 7.52 21.17
C LYS A 677 15.65 8.15 22.35
N ALA A 678 15.09 9.15 23.03
CA ALA A 678 15.64 9.70 24.27
C ALA A 678 14.52 10.24 25.20
N PRO A 679 14.62 10.07 26.53
CA PRO A 679 13.61 10.59 27.47
C PRO A 679 13.43 12.10 27.35
N GLN A 680 12.24 12.54 26.96
CA GLN A 680 11.86 13.95 26.80
C GLN A 680 11.34 14.55 28.10
N SER A 681 11.49 15.87 28.25
CA SER A 681 10.71 16.64 29.22
C SER A 681 9.20 16.52 28.97
N ARG A 682 8.38 16.60 30.03
CA ARG A 682 6.91 16.47 29.93
C ARG A 682 6.29 17.48 28.95
N GLN A 683 6.82 18.70 28.90
CA GLN A 683 6.37 19.73 27.99
C GLN A 683 6.64 19.35 26.53
N ARG A 684 7.88 18.97 26.19
CA ARG A 684 8.24 18.56 24.81
C ARG A 684 7.48 17.32 24.37
N ALA A 685 7.25 16.37 25.28
CA ALA A 685 6.45 15.18 25.00
C ALA A 685 5.00 15.55 24.61
N ALA A 686 4.36 16.47 25.36
CA ALA A 686 3.03 16.96 25.03
C ALA A 686 2.99 17.76 23.71
N GLU A 687 3.97 18.64 23.48
CA GLU A 687 4.11 19.41 22.24
C GLU A 687 4.24 18.49 21.01
N LEU A 688 5.10 17.47 21.09
CA LEU A 688 5.26 16.46 20.03
C LEU A 688 3.98 15.62 19.85
N GLN A 689 3.33 15.18 20.93
CA GLN A 689 2.13 14.35 20.85
C GLN A 689 0.98 15.11 20.17
N VAL A 690 0.78 16.38 20.51
CA VAL A 690 -0.21 17.26 19.87
C VAL A 690 0.07 17.46 18.37
N ALA A 691 1.34 17.60 17.99
CA ALA A 691 1.74 17.77 16.60
C ALA A 691 1.60 16.46 15.79
N ILE A 692 2.02 15.32 16.35
CA ILE A 692 1.89 13.98 15.75
C ILE A 692 0.42 13.62 15.53
N LEU A 693 -0.47 13.91 16.49
CA LEU A 693 -1.90 13.62 16.35
C LEU A 693 -2.57 14.51 15.29
N ALA A 694 -2.18 15.79 15.17
CA ALA A 694 -2.66 16.67 14.12
C ALA A 694 -2.24 16.17 12.71
N ASP A 695 -0.97 15.80 12.55
CA ASP A 695 -0.45 15.29 11.27
C ASP A 695 -1.07 13.92 10.91
N ARG A 696 -1.27 13.02 11.89
CA ARG A 696 -1.99 11.76 11.68
C ARG A 696 -3.46 11.95 11.28
N ALA A 697 -4.15 12.93 11.88
CA ALA A 697 -5.52 13.26 11.48
C ALA A 697 -5.59 13.71 10.01
N LEU A 698 -4.67 14.57 9.58
CA LEU A 698 -4.58 15.01 8.17
C LEU A 698 -4.26 13.85 7.23
N GLN A 699 -3.24 13.04 7.54
CA GLN A 699 -2.87 11.87 6.71
C GLN A 699 -4.01 10.83 6.61
N ALA A 700 -4.76 10.61 7.70
CA ALA A 700 -5.92 9.73 7.69
C ALA A 700 -7.06 10.31 6.82
N PHE A 701 -7.28 11.62 6.88
CA PHE A 701 -8.30 12.30 6.08
C PHE A 701 -8.00 12.25 4.58
N ASP A 702 -6.75 12.56 4.20
CA ASP A 702 -6.29 12.54 2.81
C ASP A 702 -6.35 11.13 2.21
N ALA A 703 -6.13 10.10 3.04
CA ALA A 703 -6.28 8.69 2.67
C ALA A 703 -7.74 8.17 2.77
N GLY A 704 -8.74 9.03 2.99
CA GLY A 704 -10.15 8.67 3.05
C GLY A 704 -10.58 7.90 4.32
N ARG A 705 -9.71 7.77 5.32
CA ARG A 705 -9.97 7.07 6.58
C ARG A 705 -10.57 8.02 7.62
N TYR A 706 -11.75 8.54 7.31
CA TYR A 706 -12.45 9.57 8.10
C TYR A 706 -12.73 9.16 9.55
N ARG A 707 -12.95 7.86 9.84
CA ARG A 707 -13.08 7.37 11.23
C ARG A 707 -11.78 7.48 12.04
N GLU A 708 -10.63 7.16 11.45
CA GLU A 708 -9.32 7.37 12.10
C GLU A 708 -9.03 8.85 12.32
N THR A 709 -9.42 9.70 11.36
CA THR A 709 -9.30 11.17 11.48
C THR A 709 -9.97 11.65 12.76
N LEU A 710 -11.23 11.26 12.97
CA LEU A 710 -11.98 11.62 14.18
C LEU A 710 -11.29 11.13 15.46
N ILE A 711 -10.81 9.88 15.49
CA ILE A 711 -10.10 9.31 16.65
C ILE A 711 -8.83 10.13 16.98
N TYR A 712 -8.02 10.50 15.99
CA TYR A 712 -6.81 11.30 16.23
C TYR A 712 -7.14 12.74 16.66
N LEU A 713 -8.21 13.33 16.13
CA LEU A 713 -8.70 14.63 16.56
C LEU A 713 -9.22 14.61 18.01
N ASP A 714 -9.94 13.56 18.41
CA ASP A 714 -10.44 13.37 19.78
C ASP A 714 -9.29 13.19 20.78
N GLN A 715 -8.31 12.33 20.45
CA GLN A 715 -7.09 12.16 21.25
C GLN A 715 -6.32 13.48 21.38
N ARG A 716 -6.29 14.31 20.32
CA ARG A 716 -5.63 15.62 20.36
C ARG A 716 -6.41 16.61 21.24
N ALA A 717 -7.74 16.62 21.14
CA ALA A 717 -8.62 17.52 21.90
C ALA A 717 -8.52 17.32 23.42
N GLN A 718 -8.20 16.10 23.87
CA GLN A 718 -7.90 15.79 25.28
C GLN A 718 -6.61 16.46 25.80
N LEU A 719 -5.66 16.81 24.92
CA LEU A 719 -4.36 17.40 25.27
C LEU A 719 -4.34 18.92 25.09
N GLN A 720 -4.99 19.42 24.04
CA GLN A 720 -5.09 20.84 23.74
C GLN A 720 -6.40 21.10 22.99
N GLN A 721 -7.07 22.21 23.35
CA GLN A 721 -8.26 22.71 22.68
C GLN A 721 -8.16 22.57 21.15
N GLU A 722 -9.23 22.05 20.53
CA GLU A 722 -9.28 21.87 19.09
C GLU A 722 -9.25 23.23 18.39
N ARG A 723 -8.40 23.35 17.37
CA ARG A 723 -8.30 24.57 16.55
C ARG A 723 -9.41 24.57 15.50
N ILE A 724 -9.82 25.76 15.07
CA ILE A 724 -10.93 25.93 14.11
C ILE A 724 -10.68 25.19 12.78
N ASP A 725 -9.43 25.14 12.29
CA ASP A 725 -9.07 24.39 11.08
C ASP A 725 -9.22 22.86 11.26
N LEU A 726 -8.96 22.34 12.45
CA LEU A 726 -9.19 20.94 12.79
C LEU A 726 -10.69 20.65 13.03
N MET A 727 -11.46 21.60 13.54
CA MET A 727 -12.93 21.52 13.56
C MET A 727 -13.50 21.46 12.14
N VAL A 728 -12.96 22.22 11.19
CA VAL A 728 -13.35 22.12 9.77
C VAL A 728 -13.03 20.74 9.20
N LEU A 729 -11.84 20.19 9.48
CA LEU A 729 -11.46 18.82 9.11
C LEU A 729 -12.41 17.76 9.69
N ARG A 730 -12.80 17.92 10.96
CA ARG A 730 -13.82 17.10 11.65
C ARG A 730 -15.19 17.19 10.96
N GLY A 731 -15.64 18.39 10.60
CA GLY A 731 -16.90 18.61 9.87
C GLY A 731 -16.91 17.89 8.52
N TYR A 732 -15.85 18.02 7.72
CA TYR A 732 -15.73 17.26 6.46
C TYR A 732 -15.60 15.75 6.69
N SER A 733 -15.02 15.30 7.81
CA SER A 733 -14.94 13.87 8.15
C SER A 733 -16.34 13.28 8.40
N TYR A 734 -17.18 13.96 9.19
CA TYR A 734 -18.59 13.57 9.37
C TYR A 734 -19.39 13.63 8.06
N LEU A 735 -19.17 14.66 7.23
CA LEU A 735 -19.83 14.82 5.94
C LEU A 735 -19.57 13.61 5.01
N ASN A 736 -18.31 13.17 4.89
CA ASN A 736 -17.94 12.02 4.08
C ASN A 736 -18.43 10.68 4.69
N LEU A 737 -18.61 10.61 6.01
CA LEU A 737 -19.24 9.47 6.69
C LEU A 737 -20.79 9.47 6.59
N LYS A 738 -21.39 10.43 5.86
CA LYS A 738 -22.85 10.66 5.75
C LYS A 738 -23.53 10.98 7.09
N MET A 739 -22.77 11.43 8.09
CA MET A 739 -23.24 11.85 9.41
C MET A 739 -23.62 13.34 9.35
N TYR A 740 -24.70 13.64 8.63
CA TYR A 740 -25.05 15.00 8.22
C TYR A 740 -25.36 15.95 9.38
N ASP A 741 -26.06 15.47 10.42
CA ASP A 741 -26.37 16.28 11.61
C ASP A 741 -25.10 16.66 12.39
N ASP A 742 -24.15 15.74 12.51
CA ASP A 742 -22.86 15.97 13.16
C ASP A 742 -21.98 16.93 12.35
N ALA A 743 -21.93 16.74 11.03
CA ALA A 743 -21.26 17.68 10.13
C ALA A 743 -21.85 19.09 10.26
N GLY A 744 -23.18 19.22 10.31
CA GLY A 744 -23.90 20.47 10.50
C GLY A 744 -23.48 21.18 11.79
N ARG A 745 -23.62 20.50 12.94
CA ARG A 745 -23.25 21.07 14.25
C ARG A 745 -21.80 21.55 14.31
N ILE A 746 -20.86 20.78 13.76
CA ILE A 746 -19.44 21.15 13.76
C ILE A 746 -19.16 22.33 12.81
N PHE A 747 -19.74 22.33 11.61
CA PHE A 747 -19.58 23.45 10.68
C PHE A 747 -20.28 24.73 11.17
N GLU A 748 -21.42 24.64 11.87
CA GLU A 748 -22.08 25.80 12.50
C GLU A 748 -21.20 26.40 13.60
N ALA A 749 -20.68 25.56 14.50
CA ALA A 749 -19.77 25.99 15.56
C ALA A 749 -18.49 26.66 15.01
N ALA A 750 -17.92 26.11 13.94
CA ALA A 750 -16.74 26.69 13.28
C ALA A 750 -17.08 27.94 12.44
N ALA A 751 -18.25 28.01 11.79
CA ALA A 751 -18.69 29.18 11.02
C ALA A 751 -19.03 30.37 11.93
N ALA A 752 -19.53 30.12 13.13
CA ALA A 752 -19.79 31.15 14.15
C ALA A 752 -18.53 31.93 14.55
N THR A 753 -17.32 31.37 14.36
CA THR A 753 -16.05 32.09 14.57
C THR A 753 -15.62 32.95 13.37
N GLY A 754 -16.45 33.05 12.33
CA GLY A 754 -16.14 33.74 11.07
C GLY A 754 -15.30 32.92 10.07
N ASN A 755 -15.12 31.62 10.29
CA ASN A 755 -14.33 30.78 9.38
C ASN A 755 -15.05 30.52 8.05
N ARG A 756 -14.39 30.87 6.94
CA ARG A 756 -14.97 30.77 5.59
C ARG A 756 -15.10 29.34 5.07
N ASP A 757 -14.19 28.45 5.45
CA ASP A 757 -14.20 27.05 4.99
C ASP A 757 -15.26 26.23 5.73
N ALA A 758 -15.58 26.58 6.97
CA ALA A 758 -16.76 26.10 7.70
C ALA A 758 -18.06 26.57 7.03
N THR A 759 -18.14 27.85 6.64
CA THR A 759 -19.30 28.39 5.89
C THR A 759 -19.48 27.70 4.53
N ARG A 760 -18.39 27.34 3.84
CA ARG A 760 -18.45 26.48 2.65
C ARG A 760 -18.98 25.08 2.99
N GLY A 761 -18.48 24.46 4.06
CA GLY A 761 -18.95 23.17 4.54
C GLY A 761 -20.46 23.12 4.81
N LEU A 762 -21.04 24.20 5.37
CA LEU A 762 -22.50 24.35 5.50
C LEU A 762 -23.22 24.42 4.16
N ALA A 763 -22.65 25.11 3.16
CA ALA A 763 -23.25 25.20 1.84
C ALA A 763 -23.22 23.84 1.12
N ASP A 764 -22.13 23.09 1.25
CA ASP A 764 -22.00 21.75 0.65
C ASP A 764 -22.89 20.72 1.35
N LEU A 765 -23.01 20.78 2.67
CA LEU A 765 -23.99 20.00 3.44
C LEU A 765 -25.43 20.28 2.99
N ARG A 766 -25.79 21.56 2.74
CA ARG A 766 -27.11 21.93 2.22
C ARG A 766 -27.36 21.33 0.83
N LYS A 767 -26.42 21.43 -0.11
CA LYS A 767 -26.57 20.83 -1.45
C LYS A 767 -26.80 19.32 -1.41
N ILE A 768 -26.18 18.62 -0.44
CA ILE A 768 -26.28 17.16 -0.30
C ILE A 768 -27.61 16.75 0.37
N THR A 769 -28.07 17.50 1.37
CA THR A 769 -29.29 17.20 2.13
C THR A 769 -30.56 17.75 1.49
N HIS A 770 -30.44 18.85 0.75
CA HIS A 770 -31.49 19.58 0.06
C HIS A 770 -30.98 19.97 -1.34
N PRO A 771 -30.86 19.01 -2.28
CA PRO A 771 -30.59 19.33 -3.67
C PRO A 771 -31.72 20.21 -4.22
N ASP A 772 -31.37 21.35 -4.83
CA ASP A 772 -32.35 22.33 -5.31
C ASP A 772 -33.35 21.66 -6.28
N VAL A 773 -34.61 21.56 -5.85
CA VAL A 773 -35.73 21.19 -6.72
C VAL A 773 -36.10 22.43 -7.52
N ASN A 774 -35.51 22.56 -8.71
CA ASN A 774 -35.94 23.53 -9.72
C ASN A 774 -36.59 22.80 -10.90
N ASP A 775 -37.81 23.21 -11.21
CA ASP A 775 -38.55 22.89 -12.44
C ASP A 775 -37.87 23.46 -13.72
#